data_AF-A0AA89AL06-F1
#
_entry.id   AF-A0AA89AL06-F1
#
_cell.length_a   1.000
_cell.length_b   1.000
_cell.length_c   1.000
_cell.angle_alpha   90.00
_cell.angle_beta   90.00
_cell.angle_gamma   90.00
#
_symmetry.space_group_name_H-M   'P 1'
#
loop_
_entity.id
_entity.type
_entity.pdbx_description
1 polymer ?
#
loop_
_entity_poly.entity_id
_entity_poly.type
_entity_poly.pdbx_seq_one_letter_code
_entity_poly.pdbx_strand_id
1 'polypeptide(L)'
;MNLLADKPQPICYDGFVPSARMHIAEGVMKIINVNKLTSAGCKVKIWIEDYFACLSNKNVGGMEYVSSVGNYSIEIWKALGMNLERGKVEFLWSSEETNSRAAEYWPLVLDIARINKLNIMSDLDEAAQIIYPCLQCADIFFLEADICQLGMNSREVSALSSAYSNYIKEKHRPIILSNRVLPDLQQGKEKVAKSDTSFAIFMDDDEVDVNLKIKKAYCPPKVVEGNPCLEYIKCITLPWFNEFKVERKVENGGSKTFTSFEEIIAEYKCGELHPSDLKPALSKALNVILQPVRDHFKHNAHAKELLKNVKKNGNRRSAKSGLFKETKSHPFDTAESNSATQMSTEEKFKIVRSVAEECLKEDELMNLLAKKPHPICYDGFEPSGRMHIAQGVMKTINVNKLTSTGCKVKMWIADWFAQLNNKMGGDMEKIKIVGEYLIEIWKAVGMNLKDGQVEFLWASEEISSRPHDYWPLVLDIAWRNNLNRIKRCIQIMGRSEQDELTIAQIFYPCMQCGDIFFLKADICQLGMDQRKVNVLAREYCDDIKRKMKPIILSHHMLPGLQQGQEKMSKSDPLSAIFMDDDEADVNVKIKKAHCPRKVVEGNPCLEYIEYLIFPWFHEFKVERHASNGGEKTFTSFEELVNYVRFCNLIPNVM
;
A
#
# COMPACT_ATOMS: atom_id res chain seq x y z
N MET A 1 -13.76 4.38 32.97
CA MET A 1 -13.77 4.01 34.40
C MET A 1 -13.02 2.71 34.63
N ASN A 2 -13.45 1.57 34.08
CA ASN A 2 -12.73 0.29 34.23
C ASN A 2 -11.24 0.39 33.85
N LEU A 3 -10.92 0.95 32.67
CA LEU A 3 -9.53 1.17 32.26
C LEU A 3 -8.68 1.92 33.30
N LEU A 4 -9.23 2.98 33.92
CA LEU A 4 -8.51 3.80 34.90
C LEU A 4 -8.37 3.09 36.26
N ALA A 5 -9.22 2.10 36.54
CA ALA A 5 -9.11 1.25 37.72
C ALA A 5 -8.05 0.17 37.52
N ASP A 6 -7.95 -0.39 36.31
CA ASP A 6 -7.10 -1.53 35.99
C ASP A 6 -5.67 -1.12 35.56
N LYS A 7 -5.52 0.05 34.92
CA LYS A 7 -4.24 0.55 34.39
C LYS A 7 -3.93 1.93 34.97
N PRO A 8 -2.96 2.05 35.91
CA PRO A 8 -2.67 3.32 36.59
C PRO A 8 -2.05 4.40 35.68
N GLN A 9 -1.46 4.00 34.55
CA GLN A 9 -0.94 4.93 33.54
C GLN A 9 -1.34 4.45 32.14
N PRO A 10 -2.56 4.80 31.68
CA PRO A 10 -2.99 4.48 30.32
C PRO A 10 -2.16 5.20 29.26
N ILE A 11 -1.96 4.56 28.11
CA ILE A 11 -1.29 5.11 26.94
C ILE A 11 -2.36 5.68 26.00
N CYS A 12 -2.23 6.97 25.72
CA CYS A 12 -3.03 7.68 24.73
C CYS A 12 -2.21 7.85 23.44
N TYR A 13 -2.83 7.59 22.31
CA TYR A 13 -2.28 7.88 20.98
C TYR A 13 -3.04 9.03 20.33
N ASP A 14 -2.33 9.94 19.68
CA ASP A 14 -2.91 11.02 18.87
C ASP A 14 -2.07 11.27 17.61
N GLY A 15 -2.66 11.00 16.44
CA GLY A 15 -2.04 11.16 15.13
C GLY A 15 -1.92 12.64 14.71
N PHE A 16 -0.85 12.95 13.99
CA PHE A 16 -0.66 14.24 13.34
C PHE A 16 0.00 14.06 11.97
N VAL A 17 -0.61 14.62 10.93
CA VAL A 17 -0.12 14.54 9.55
C VAL A 17 0.61 15.84 9.18
N PRO A 18 1.95 15.87 9.20
CA PRO A 18 2.75 17.07 8.91
C PRO A 18 2.76 17.44 7.41
N SER A 19 1.67 18.05 6.93
CA SER A 19 1.48 18.33 5.50
C SER A 19 1.57 19.81 5.11
N ALA A 20 1.33 20.73 6.04
CA ALA A 20 1.29 22.18 5.77
C ALA A 20 1.48 23.00 7.07
N ARG A 21 1.32 24.32 6.98
CA ARG A 21 1.22 25.21 8.14
C ARG A 21 0.14 24.68 9.10
N MET A 22 0.48 24.65 10.39
CA MET A 22 -0.39 24.13 11.44
C MET A 22 -1.59 25.04 11.66
N HIS A 23 -2.79 24.47 11.59
CA HIS A 23 -4.03 25.16 11.93
C HIS A 23 -4.22 25.24 13.45
N ILE A 24 -4.97 26.24 13.93
CA ILE A 24 -5.16 26.46 15.37
C ILE A 24 -5.76 25.26 16.13
N ALA A 25 -6.59 24.45 15.44
CA ALA A 25 -7.11 23.21 16.01
C ALA A 25 -6.00 22.18 16.28
N GLU A 26 -5.03 22.06 15.37
CA GLU A 26 -3.91 21.12 15.48
C GLU A 26 -2.87 21.58 16.51
N GLY A 27 -2.82 22.89 16.80
CA GLY A 27 -1.99 23.48 17.85
C GLY A 27 -2.69 23.51 19.20
N VAL A 28 -3.62 24.44 19.36
CA VAL A 28 -4.19 24.83 20.66
C VAL A 28 -5.15 23.77 21.20
N MET A 29 -6.11 23.27 20.40
CA MET A 29 -7.04 22.24 20.87
C MET A 29 -6.31 20.94 21.22
N LYS A 30 -5.29 20.58 20.43
CA LYS A 30 -4.44 19.41 20.72
C LYS A 30 -3.75 19.57 22.07
N ILE A 31 -3.15 20.73 22.38
CA ILE A 31 -2.53 20.97 23.69
C ILE A 31 -3.54 20.93 24.84
N ILE A 32 -4.72 21.53 24.67
CA ILE A 32 -5.78 21.46 25.67
C ILE A 32 -6.10 19.99 25.99
N ASN A 33 -6.23 19.14 24.98
CA ASN A 33 -6.54 17.73 25.15
C ASN A 33 -5.37 16.95 25.75
N VAL A 34 -4.14 17.14 25.25
CA VAL A 34 -2.92 16.48 25.76
C VAL A 34 -2.66 16.86 27.22
N ASN A 35 -2.81 18.13 27.59
CA ASN A 35 -2.62 18.58 28.97
C ASN A 35 -3.70 18.02 29.91
N LYS A 36 -4.95 17.88 29.45
CA LYS A 36 -6.01 17.19 30.20
C LYS A 36 -5.69 15.70 30.43
N LEU A 37 -5.25 15.00 29.38
CA LEU A 37 -4.89 13.58 29.47
C LEU A 37 -3.69 13.35 30.39
N THR A 38 -2.63 14.14 30.25
CA THR A 38 -1.43 14.02 31.10
C THR A 38 -1.71 14.41 32.55
N SER A 39 -2.59 15.39 32.80
CA SER A 39 -3.03 15.75 34.17
C SER A 39 -3.91 14.66 34.79
N ALA A 40 -4.61 13.88 33.98
CA ALA A 40 -5.38 12.71 34.41
C ALA A 40 -4.50 11.45 34.62
N GLY A 41 -3.18 11.56 34.46
CA GLY A 41 -2.24 10.46 34.67
C GLY A 41 -1.91 9.63 33.43
N CYS A 42 -2.40 9.98 32.25
CA CYS A 42 -2.08 9.26 31.02
C CYS A 42 -0.67 9.60 30.49
N LYS A 43 -0.03 8.62 29.86
CA LYS A 43 1.11 8.86 28.95
C LYS A 43 0.55 9.12 27.55
N VAL A 44 1.04 10.13 26.84
CA VAL A 44 0.57 10.49 25.51
C VAL A 44 1.69 10.28 24.48
N LYS A 45 1.42 9.49 23.45
CA LYS A 45 2.25 9.32 22.26
C LYS A 45 1.66 10.16 21.14
N ILE A 46 2.37 11.20 20.72
CA ILE A 46 2.02 11.99 19.54
C ILE A 46 2.70 11.33 18.35
N TRP A 47 1.89 10.77 17.47
CA TRP A 47 2.34 10.03 16.30
C TRP A 47 2.43 10.96 15.10
N ILE A 48 3.65 11.26 14.69
CA ILE A 48 3.94 12.09 13.53
C ILE A 48 3.87 11.19 12.30
N GLU A 49 2.73 11.23 11.61
CA GLU A 49 2.40 10.44 10.42
C GLU A 49 3.09 10.98 9.16
N ASP A 50 4.41 11.04 9.19
CA ASP A 50 5.25 11.57 8.13
C ASP A 50 5.18 10.74 6.84
N TYR A 51 5.16 9.40 6.92
CA TYR A 51 4.91 8.55 5.75
C TYR A 51 3.57 8.88 5.09
N PHE A 52 2.49 8.95 5.87
CA PHE A 52 1.19 9.29 5.32
C PHE A 52 1.13 10.70 4.75
N ALA A 53 1.76 11.69 5.40
CA ALA A 53 1.82 13.07 4.90
C ALA A 53 2.47 13.15 3.51
N CYS A 54 3.51 12.35 3.30
CA CYS A 54 4.25 12.27 2.05
C CYS A 54 3.44 11.61 0.91
N LEU A 55 2.54 10.71 1.27
CA LEU A 55 1.71 9.94 0.34
C LEU A 55 0.37 10.64 0.02
N SER A 56 -0.24 11.29 1.01
CA SER A 56 -1.61 11.80 0.95
C SER A 56 -1.77 13.15 0.27
N ASN A 57 -0.68 13.87 0.03
CA ASN A 57 -0.74 15.19 -0.58
C ASN A 57 0.15 15.26 -1.80
N LYS A 58 -0.49 15.30 -2.98
CA LYS A 58 0.15 15.35 -4.31
C LYS A 58 1.13 16.53 -4.51
N ASN A 59 1.16 17.49 -3.59
CA ASN A 59 1.98 18.70 -3.63
C ASN A 59 3.00 18.82 -2.48
N VAL A 60 3.13 17.82 -1.61
CA VAL A 60 4.12 17.84 -0.53
C VAL A 60 5.53 17.72 -1.12
N GLY A 61 6.44 18.60 -0.72
CA GLY A 61 7.81 18.72 -1.25
C GLY A 61 8.76 17.57 -0.87
N GLY A 62 8.26 16.34 -0.75
CA GLY A 62 8.99 15.15 -0.31
C GLY A 62 9.24 15.08 1.20
N MET A 63 9.89 13.99 1.65
CA MET A 63 10.11 13.71 3.08
C MET A 63 10.85 14.84 3.80
N GLU A 64 11.81 15.50 3.17
CA GLU A 64 12.54 16.62 3.78
C GLU A 64 11.61 17.79 4.18
N TYR A 65 10.63 18.10 3.34
CA TYR A 65 9.62 19.11 3.66
C TYR A 65 8.67 18.62 4.76
N VAL A 66 8.23 17.35 4.70
CA VAL A 66 7.40 16.73 5.74
C VAL A 66 8.07 16.76 7.10
N SER A 67 9.34 16.34 7.18
CA SER A 67 10.15 16.40 8.39
C SER A 67 10.33 17.84 8.88
N SER A 68 10.49 18.81 7.97
CA SER A 68 10.55 20.23 8.34
C SER A 68 9.23 20.70 8.95
N VAL A 69 8.07 20.31 8.39
CA VAL A 69 6.74 20.61 8.93
C VAL A 69 6.52 19.94 10.28
N GLY A 70 6.91 18.67 10.44
CA GLY A 70 6.79 17.96 11.72
C GLY A 70 7.63 18.59 12.82
N ASN A 71 8.87 18.98 12.54
CA ASN A 71 9.72 19.69 13.50
C ASN A 71 9.17 21.10 13.82
N TYR A 72 8.69 21.81 12.81
CA TYR A 72 7.98 23.09 12.99
C TYR A 72 6.78 22.94 13.95
N SER A 73 5.99 21.89 13.79
CA SER A 73 4.84 21.58 14.64
C SER A 73 5.23 21.28 16.09
N ILE A 74 6.30 20.50 16.28
CA ILE A 74 6.84 20.19 17.61
C ILE A 74 7.29 21.46 18.34
N GLU A 75 7.95 22.38 17.64
CA GLU A 75 8.37 23.67 18.21
C GLU A 75 7.17 24.56 18.60
N ILE A 76 6.07 24.54 17.84
CA ILE A 76 4.83 25.22 18.23
C ILE A 76 4.29 24.64 19.53
N TRP A 77 4.19 23.32 19.63
CA TRP A 77 3.62 22.69 20.81
C TRP A 77 4.45 22.95 22.07
N LYS A 78 5.78 22.95 21.94
CA LYS A 78 6.70 23.38 23.00
C LYS A 78 6.44 24.82 23.43
N ALA A 79 6.34 25.75 22.48
CA ALA A 79 6.15 27.17 22.75
C ALA A 79 4.82 27.49 23.46
N LEU A 80 3.78 26.68 23.23
CA LEU A 80 2.48 26.82 23.88
C LEU A 80 2.39 26.12 25.25
N GLY A 81 3.48 25.52 25.75
CA GLY A 81 3.49 24.88 27.06
C GLY A 81 2.80 23.52 27.09
N MET A 82 2.93 22.72 26.03
CA MET A 82 2.61 21.29 26.12
C MET A 82 3.38 20.67 27.30
N ASN A 83 2.72 19.85 28.13
CA ASN A 83 3.36 19.26 29.29
C ASN A 83 4.39 18.20 28.88
N LEU A 84 5.65 18.61 28.74
CA LEU A 84 6.78 17.76 28.39
C LEU A 84 7.54 17.24 29.61
N GLU A 85 6.88 17.14 30.77
CA GLU A 85 7.46 16.42 31.91
C GLU A 85 7.93 15.02 31.46
N ARG A 86 9.12 14.64 31.92
CA ARG A 86 9.82 13.45 31.43
C ARG A 86 8.91 12.22 31.49
N GLY A 87 8.63 11.64 30.33
CA GLY A 87 7.86 10.41 30.19
C GLY A 87 6.34 10.59 30.05
N LYS A 88 5.79 11.81 30.17
CA LYS A 88 4.34 12.07 29.98
C LYS A 88 3.94 12.24 28.53
N VAL A 89 4.78 12.88 27.71
CA VAL A 89 4.54 13.06 26.27
C VAL A 89 5.75 12.56 25.48
N GLU A 90 5.49 11.83 24.41
CA GLU A 90 6.50 11.26 23.52
C GLU A 90 6.13 11.57 22.07
N PHE A 91 7.07 12.11 21.30
CA PHE A 91 6.92 12.33 19.87
C PHE A 91 7.55 11.16 19.13
N LEU A 92 6.76 10.47 18.32
CA LEU A 92 7.19 9.28 17.58
C LEU A 92 6.96 9.53 16.09
N TRP A 93 7.99 9.29 15.27
CA TRP A 93 7.90 9.45 13.83
C TRP A 93 7.51 8.12 13.19
N SER A 94 6.42 8.12 12.42
CA SER A 94 5.87 6.89 11.86
C SER A 94 6.87 6.14 10.97
N SER A 95 7.63 6.88 10.17
CA SER A 95 8.66 6.29 9.31
C SER A 95 9.79 5.65 10.10
N GLU A 96 10.27 6.27 11.18
CA GLU A 96 11.38 5.73 11.99
C GLU A 96 10.93 4.47 12.73
N GLU A 97 9.80 4.56 13.42
CA GLU A 97 9.27 3.49 14.26
C GLU A 97 8.88 2.25 13.45
N THR A 98 8.11 2.44 12.37
CA THR A 98 7.63 1.30 11.56
C THR A 98 8.76 0.65 10.74
N ASN A 99 9.82 1.38 10.39
CA ASN A 99 10.99 0.76 9.76
C ASN A 99 11.87 0.01 10.76
N SER A 100 12.08 0.57 11.95
CA SER A 100 12.90 -0.07 12.99
C SER A 100 12.31 -1.40 13.46
N ARG A 101 10.98 -1.53 13.42
CA ARG A 101 10.23 -2.73 13.81
C ARG A 101 9.34 -3.25 12.67
N ALA A 102 9.86 -3.23 11.44
CA ALA A 102 9.08 -3.59 10.25
C ALA A 102 8.53 -5.03 10.28
N ALA A 103 9.30 -5.97 10.84
CA ALA A 103 8.88 -7.37 11.01
C ALA A 103 7.73 -7.54 12.02
N GLU A 104 7.43 -6.52 12.83
CA GLU A 104 6.29 -6.49 13.75
C GLU A 104 5.11 -5.74 13.09
N TYR A 105 5.37 -4.52 12.61
CA TYR A 105 4.33 -3.61 12.17
C TYR A 105 3.61 -4.06 10.88
N TRP A 106 4.35 -4.51 9.87
CA TRP A 106 3.73 -4.82 8.57
C TRP A 106 2.94 -6.14 8.57
N PRO A 107 3.40 -7.23 9.21
CA PRO A 107 2.55 -8.39 9.42
C PRO A 107 1.25 -8.05 10.15
N LEU A 108 1.29 -7.18 11.16
CA LEU A 108 0.10 -6.68 11.85
C LEU A 108 -0.87 -5.96 10.88
N VAL A 109 -0.37 -5.03 10.05
CA VAL A 109 -1.19 -4.34 9.02
C VAL A 109 -1.85 -5.34 8.07
N LEU A 110 -1.07 -6.29 7.55
CA LEU A 110 -1.53 -7.29 6.59
C LEU A 110 -2.56 -8.24 7.22
N ASP A 111 -2.39 -8.60 8.48
CA ASP A 111 -3.32 -9.47 9.20
C ASP A 111 -4.66 -8.76 9.47
N ILE A 112 -4.62 -7.49 9.88
CA ILE A 112 -5.81 -6.63 9.98
C ILE A 112 -6.53 -6.58 8.62
N ALA A 113 -5.80 -6.37 7.53
CA ALA A 113 -6.39 -6.31 6.19
C ALA A 113 -7.02 -7.63 5.76
N ARG A 114 -6.42 -8.77 6.13
CA ARG A 114 -6.86 -10.12 5.76
C ARG A 114 -8.15 -10.54 6.47
N ILE A 115 -8.32 -10.19 7.74
CA ILE A 115 -9.50 -10.62 8.50
C ILE A 115 -10.73 -9.73 8.28
N ASN A 116 -10.53 -8.53 7.73
CA ASN A 116 -11.58 -7.53 7.59
C ASN A 116 -12.13 -7.47 6.17
N LYS A 117 -13.46 -7.55 6.05
CA LYS A 117 -14.17 -7.45 4.78
C LYS A 117 -14.07 -6.04 4.21
N LEU A 118 -13.97 -5.95 2.88
CA LEU A 118 -13.87 -4.67 2.17
C LEU A 118 -15.13 -3.81 2.34
N ASN A 119 -16.29 -4.42 2.59
CA ASN A 119 -17.57 -3.72 2.76
C ASN A 119 -17.64 -2.83 4.02
N ILE A 120 -16.70 -2.98 4.97
CA ILE A 120 -16.55 -2.05 6.10
C ILE A 120 -16.25 -0.62 5.61
N MET A 121 -15.75 -0.50 4.38
CA MET A 121 -15.32 0.75 3.74
C MET A 121 -16.08 1.01 2.43
N SER A 122 -17.38 0.70 2.38
CA SER A 122 -18.19 0.75 1.16
C SER A 122 -18.23 2.09 0.44
N ASP A 123 -18.00 3.19 1.17
CA ASP A 123 -18.19 4.55 0.68
C ASP A 123 -16.88 5.21 0.19
N LEU A 124 -15.80 4.44 0.04
CA LEU A 124 -14.47 4.92 -0.33
C LEU A 124 -14.08 4.49 -1.76
N ASP A 125 -13.62 5.46 -2.56
CA ASP A 125 -13.35 5.26 -3.99
C ASP A 125 -11.86 5.11 -4.33
N GLU A 126 -10.95 5.53 -3.45
CA GLU A 126 -9.50 5.49 -3.67
C GLU A 126 -8.87 4.32 -2.91
N ALA A 127 -7.93 3.60 -3.53
CA ALA A 127 -7.31 2.43 -2.87
C ALA A 127 -6.54 2.83 -1.60
N ALA A 128 -5.91 4.00 -1.60
CA ALA A 128 -5.26 4.53 -0.40
C ALA A 128 -6.24 4.86 0.75
N GLN A 129 -7.48 5.24 0.45
CA GLN A 129 -8.49 5.49 1.48
C GLN A 129 -8.93 4.18 2.17
N ILE A 130 -8.81 3.04 1.48
CA ILE A 130 -9.03 1.70 2.06
C ILE A 130 -7.86 1.26 2.93
N ILE A 131 -6.63 1.50 2.46
CA ILE A 131 -5.40 1.07 3.14
C ILE A 131 -5.14 1.88 4.41
N TYR A 132 -5.39 3.19 4.39
CA TYR A 132 -5.02 4.06 5.50
C TYR A 132 -5.69 3.73 6.85
N PRO A 133 -7.00 3.45 6.94
CA PRO A 133 -7.60 3.01 8.19
C PRO A 133 -6.99 1.71 8.73
N CYS A 134 -6.45 0.83 7.86
CA CYS A 134 -5.72 -0.37 8.32
C CYS A 134 -4.39 0.00 8.99
N LEU A 135 -3.67 0.98 8.44
CA LEU A 135 -2.45 1.52 9.06
C LEU A 135 -2.78 2.16 10.43
N GLN A 136 -3.81 3.01 10.49
CA GLN A 136 -4.24 3.61 11.76
C GLN A 136 -4.70 2.56 12.77
N CYS A 137 -5.35 1.49 12.33
CA CYS A 137 -5.71 0.37 13.18
C CYS A 137 -4.47 -0.34 13.72
N ALA A 138 -3.47 -0.59 12.87
CA ALA A 138 -2.19 -1.20 13.27
C ALA A 138 -1.44 -0.31 14.27
N ASP A 139 -1.42 1.01 14.05
CA ASP A 139 -0.80 1.98 14.98
C ASP A 139 -1.32 1.83 16.41
N ILE A 140 -2.62 1.55 16.59
CA ILE A 140 -3.23 1.37 17.91
C ILE A 140 -2.59 0.21 18.66
N PHE A 141 -2.45 -0.95 18.01
CA PHE A 141 -1.88 -2.14 18.64
C PHE A 141 -0.35 -2.05 18.75
N PHE A 142 0.32 -1.55 17.71
CA PHE A 142 1.77 -1.37 17.67
C PHE A 142 2.29 -0.38 18.72
N LEU A 143 1.49 0.63 19.06
CA LEU A 143 1.81 1.60 20.10
C LEU A 143 1.22 1.25 21.46
N GLU A 144 0.54 0.11 21.56
CA GLU A 144 -0.13 -0.37 22.78
C GLU A 144 -1.07 0.69 23.38
N ALA A 145 -1.81 1.38 22.50
CA ALA A 145 -2.67 2.49 22.90
C ALA A 145 -3.96 1.97 23.55
N ASP A 146 -4.24 2.45 24.77
CA ASP A 146 -5.51 2.19 25.45
C ASP A 146 -6.59 3.20 25.05
N ILE A 147 -6.18 4.41 24.69
CA ILE A 147 -7.05 5.52 24.30
C ILE A 147 -6.56 6.11 22.98
N CYS A 148 -7.42 6.22 21.99
CA CYS A 148 -7.08 6.73 20.67
C CYS A 148 -7.83 8.03 20.41
N GLN A 149 -7.09 9.15 20.36
CA GLN A 149 -7.61 10.45 19.94
C GLN A 149 -7.58 10.50 18.41
N LEU A 150 -8.70 10.15 17.79
CA LEU A 150 -8.84 10.09 16.34
C LEU A 150 -9.69 11.26 15.83
N GLY A 151 -9.30 11.81 14.68
CA GLY A 151 -10.09 12.78 13.94
C GLY A 151 -10.94 12.10 12.87
N MET A 152 -10.46 12.19 11.63
CA MET A 152 -11.06 11.56 10.46
C MET A 152 -11.00 10.02 10.55
N ASN A 153 -11.95 9.33 9.92
CA ASN A 153 -12.03 7.86 9.83
C ASN A 153 -12.20 7.10 11.17
N SER A 154 -12.55 7.80 12.25
CA SER A 154 -12.71 7.18 13.57
C SER A 154 -13.75 6.05 13.59
N ARG A 155 -14.74 6.07 12.68
CA ARG A 155 -15.73 5.01 12.51
C ARG A 155 -15.11 3.73 11.94
N GLU A 156 -14.39 3.84 10.83
CA GLU A 156 -13.76 2.71 10.15
C GLU A 156 -12.69 2.08 11.05
N VAL A 157 -11.83 2.90 11.66
CA VAL A 157 -10.79 2.43 12.59
C VAL A 157 -11.42 1.77 13.82
N SER A 158 -12.56 2.26 14.31
CA SER A 158 -13.31 1.61 15.41
C SER A 158 -13.83 0.23 15.03
N ALA A 159 -14.38 0.09 13.83
CA ALA A 159 -14.84 -1.20 13.33
C ALA A 159 -13.67 -2.19 13.18
N LEU A 160 -12.57 -1.76 12.55
CA LEU A 160 -11.38 -2.58 12.34
C LEU A 160 -10.73 -3.02 13.66
N SER A 161 -10.51 -2.09 14.59
CA SER A 161 -9.88 -2.39 15.88
C SER A 161 -10.74 -3.32 16.74
N SER A 162 -12.06 -3.15 16.71
CA SER A 162 -12.99 -4.06 17.37
C SER A 162 -12.94 -5.48 16.77
N ALA A 163 -12.92 -5.58 15.44
CA ALA A 163 -12.82 -6.86 14.75
C ALA A 163 -11.49 -7.56 15.05
N TYR A 164 -10.38 -6.82 15.01
CA TYR A 164 -9.04 -7.36 15.29
C TYR A 164 -8.89 -7.79 16.76
N SER A 165 -9.38 -6.99 17.71
CA SER A 165 -9.37 -7.37 19.14
C SER A 165 -10.09 -8.69 19.38
N ASN A 166 -11.22 -8.93 18.69
CA ASN A 166 -11.94 -10.20 18.78
C ASN A 166 -11.14 -11.37 18.17
N TYR A 167 -10.49 -11.11 17.04
CA TYR A 167 -9.70 -12.11 16.33
C TYR A 167 -8.54 -12.61 17.18
N ILE A 168 -7.78 -11.70 17.80
CA ILE A 168 -6.65 -12.03 18.68
C ILE A 168 -7.09 -12.40 20.11
N LYS A 169 -8.39 -12.34 20.41
CA LYS A 169 -8.99 -12.58 21.74
C LYS A 169 -8.44 -11.65 22.83
N GLU A 170 -8.14 -10.41 22.45
CA GLU A 170 -7.68 -9.37 23.37
C GLU A 170 -8.84 -8.97 24.31
N LYS A 171 -8.53 -8.89 25.61
CA LYS A 171 -9.53 -8.53 26.62
C LYS A 171 -9.71 -7.02 26.72
N HIS A 172 -8.63 -6.26 26.53
CA HIS A 172 -8.65 -4.81 26.65
C HIS A 172 -8.79 -4.18 25.27
N ARG A 173 -9.97 -3.62 25.00
CA ARG A 173 -10.23 -2.93 23.73
C ARG A 173 -9.80 -1.47 23.81
N PRO A 174 -9.17 -0.94 22.75
CA PRO A 174 -8.83 0.48 22.68
C PRO A 174 -10.10 1.34 22.71
N ILE A 175 -10.05 2.42 23.50
CA ILE A 175 -11.15 3.38 23.63
C ILE A 175 -10.91 4.51 22.63
N ILE A 176 -11.78 4.63 21.64
CA ILE A 176 -11.69 5.71 20.66
C ILE A 176 -12.42 6.93 21.19
N LEU A 177 -11.67 8.01 21.41
CA LEU A 177 -12.17 9.33 21.78
C LEU A 177 -12.07 10.24 20.56
N SER A 178 -13.18 10.43 19.85
CA SER A 178 -13.20 11.28 18.66
C SER A 178 -13.03 12.74 19.04
N ASN A 179 -12.07 13.41 18.40
CA ASN A 179 -11.86 14.84 18.56
C ASN A 179 -13.02 15.64 17.95
N ARG A 180 -13.35 16.78 18.58
CA ARG A 180 -14.25 17.75 17.95
C ARG A 180 -13.57 18.38 16.74
N VAL A 181 -14.33 18.52 15.65
CA VAL A 181 -13.89 19.22 14.45
C VAL A 181 -14.21 20.70 14.61
N LEU A 182 -13.21 21.55 14.41
CA LEU A 182 -13.40 23.00 14.43
C LEU A 182 -13.95 23.47 13.07
N PRO A 183 -15.05 24.24 13.03
CA PRO A 183 -15.65 24.68 11.78
C PRO A 183 -14.77 25.70 11.04
N ASP A 184 -15.02 25.84 9.74
CA ASP A 184 -14.48 26.96 8.98
C ASP A 184 -15.11 28.28 9.47
N LEU A 185 -14.40 29.39 9.38
CA LEU A 185 -14.97 30.70 9.75
C LEU A 185 -16.04 31.18 8.75
N GLN A 186 -16.22 30.52 7.61
CA GLN A 186 -17.29 30.78 6.65
C GLN A 186 -18.60 30.06 7.00
N GLN A 187 -19.73 30.59 6.51
CA GLN A 187 -21.04 29.99 6.69
C GLN A 187 -21.15 28.62 6.00
N GLY A 188 -21.77 27.65 6.67
CA GLY A 188 -22.16 26.36 6.07
C GLY A 188 -21.00 25.40 5.77
N LYS A 189 -19.79 25.67 6.29
CA LYS A 189 -18.63 24.80 6.12
C LYS A 189 -18.24 24.16 7.45
N GLU A 190 -18.53 22.86 7.56
CA GLU A 190 -18.30 22.06 8.78
C GLU A 190 -16.82 21.90 9.16
N LYS A 191 -15.90 22.11 8.20
CA LYS A 191 -14.46 22.00 8.40
C LYS A 191 -13.72 23.00 7.52
N VAL A 192 -12.55 23.41 8.00
CA VAL A 192 -11.65 24.32 7.28
C VAL A 192 -11.26 23.75 5.92
N ALA A 193 -11.41 24.54 4.86
CA ALA A 193 -11.05 24.11 3.51
C ALA A 193 -9.53 24.03 3.31
N LYS A 194 -9.02 22.87 2.88
CA LYS A 194 -7.59 22.71 2.53
C LYS A 194 -7.15 23.57 1.33
N SER A 195 -8.08 23.92 0.44
CA SER A 195 -7.81 24.66 -0.81
C SER A 195 -7.97 26.17 -0.68
N ASP A 196 -8.71 26.66 0.33
CA ASP A 196 -8.90 28.08 0.61
C ASP A 196 -8.54 28.35 2.08
N THR A 197 -7.35 28.90 2.28
CA THR A 197 -6.80 29.16 3.60
C THR A 197 -7.16 30.55 4.13
N SER A 198 -7.98 31.33 3.40
CA SER A 198 -8.30 32.72 3.75
C SER A 198 -9.04 32.86 5.08
N PHE A 199 -9.69 31.78 5.52
CA PHE A 199 -10.49 31.69 6.74
C PHE A 199 -9.93 30.71 7.77
N ALA A 200 -8.75 30.14 7.50
CA ALA A 200 -8.02 29.28 8.41
C ALA A 200 -7.13 30.12 9.32
N ILE A 201 -7.21 29.97 10.65
CA ILE A 201 -6.26 30.61 11.57
C ILE A 201 -5.08 29.68 11.76
N PHE A 202 -3.89 30.15 11.36
CA PHE A 202 -2.65 29.41 11.52
C PHE A 202 -1.91 29.85 12.78
N MET A 203 -1.12 28.92 13.32
CA MET A 203 -0.33 29.15 14.54
C MET A 203 0.72 30.25 14.42
N ASP A 204 1.10 30.61 13.20
CA ASP A 204 2.12 31.60 12.85
C ASP A 204 1.53 32.84 12.14
N ASP A 205 0.20 33.04 12.21
CA ASP A 205 -0.43 34.26 11.73
C ASP A 205 -0.11 35.46 12.65
N ASP A 206 0.17 36.61 12.05
CA ASP A 206 0.37 37.85 12.79
C ASP A 206 -0.97 38.40 13.31
N GLU A 207 -0.91 39.34 14.25
CA GLU A 207 -2.11 39.89 14.89
C GLU A 207 -3.12 40.48 13.89
N VAL A 208 -2.60 41.17 12.87
CA VAL A 208 -3.41 41.77 11.81
C VAL A 208 -4.19 40.70 11.04
N ASP A 209 -3.57 39.57 10.73
CA ASP A 209 -4.21 38.47 9.98
C ASP A 209 -5.33 37.83 10.79
N VAL A 210 -5.08 37.53 12.07
CA VAL A 210 -6.10 36.98 12.99
C VAL A 210 -7.29 37.94 13.09
N ASN A 211 -7.03 39.23 13.29
CA ASN A 211 -8.06 40.25 13.41
C ASN A 211 -8.90 40.35 12.13
N LEU A 212 -8.26 40.32 10.96
CA LEU A 212 -8.95 40.37 9.67
C LEU A 212 -9.81 39.11 9.43
N LYS A 213 -9.30 37.92 9.76
CA LYS A 213 -10.02 36.65 9.60
C LYS A 213 -11.26 36.59 10.49
N ILE A 214 -11.13 36.91 11.78
CA ILE A 214 -12.27 36.95 12.71
C ILE A 214 -13.26 38.06 12.34
N LYS A 215 -12.79 39.23 11.89
CA LYS A 215 -13.69 40.30 11.43
C LYS A 215 -14.59 39.81 10.29
N LYS A 216 -14.04 39.04 9.33
CA LYS A 216 -14.76 38.48 8.18
C LYS A 216 -15.56 37.20 8.50
N ALA A 217 -15.34 36.58 9.65
CA ALA A 217 -16.00 35.33 10.02
C ALA A 217 -17.54 35.47 10.05
N TYR A 218 -18.24 34.38 9.73
CA TYR A 218 -19.68 34.28 9.91
C TYR A 218 -20.02 34.35 11.40
N CYS A 219 -20.84 35.32 11.79
CA CYS A 219 -21.27 35.54 13.18
C CYS A 219 -22.60 36.32 13.19
N PRO A 220 -23.68 35.73 12.68
CA PRO A 220 -25.00 36.36 12.67
C PRO A 220 -25.48 36.70 14.09
N PRO A 221 -26.11 37.86 14.32
CA PRO A 221 -26.65 38.21 15.64
C PRO A 221 -27.76 37.22 16.04
N LYS A 222 -27.80 36.85 17.33
CA LYS A 222 -28.81 35.96 17.94
C LYS A 222 -28.89 34.52 17.40
N VAL A 223 -28.04 34.15 16.44
CA VAL A 223 -27.99 32.81 15.86
C VAL A 223 -26.76 32.07 16.39
N VAL A 224 -27.02 30.98 17.12
CA VAL A 224 -25.98 30.16 17.77
C VAL A 224 -25.59 28.96 16.92
N GLU A 225 -26.57 28.31 16.30
CA GLU A 225 -26.34 27.13 15.48
C GLU A 225 -25.49 27.47 14.25
N GLY A 226 -24.46 26.66 14.00
CA GLY A 226 -23.54 26.88 12.88
C GLY A 226 -22.70 28.15 12.98
N ASN A 227 -22.60 28.80 14.16
CA ASN A 227 -21.80 29.99 14.35
C ASN A 227 -20.34 29.64 14.70
N PRO A 228 -19.38 29.82 13.78
CA PRO A 228 -18.01 29.40 14.01
C PRO A 228 -17.32 30.22 15.10
N CYS A 229 -17.67 31.49 15.30
CA CYS A 229 -17.07 32.30 16.37
C CYS A 229 -17.40 31.72 17.76
N LEU A 230 -18.64 31.26 17.96
CA LEU A 230 -19.05 30.63 19.22
C LEU A 230 -18.39 29.26 19.41
N GLU A 231 -18.20 28.48 18.34
CA GLU A 231 -17.48 27.20 18.43
C GLU A 231 -15.99 27.38 18.75
N TYR A 232 -15.33 28.42 18.22
CA TYR A 232 -13.96 28.77 18.63
C TYR A 232 -13.90 29.17 20.10
N ILE A 233 -14.90 29.91 20.60
CA ILE A 233 -14.96 30.27 22.02
C ILE A 233 -15.09 29.01 22.90
N LYS A 234 -16.03 28.13 22.53
CA LYS A 234 -16.31 26.87 23.24
C LYS A 234 -15.13 25.91 23.26
N CYS A 235 -14.43 25.77 22.14
CA CYS A 235 -13.41 24.74 21.95
C CYS A 235 -11.99 25.23 22.26
N ILE A 236 -11.75 26.54 22.19
CA ILE A 236 -10.41 27.14 22.34
C ILE A 236 -10.37 28.09 23.52
N THR A 237 -11.08 29.22 23.49
CA THR A 237 -10.85 30.29 24.47
C THR A 237 -11.30 29.92 25.88
N LEU A 238 -12.51 29.37 26.04
CA LEU A 238 -13.03 28.93 27.32
C LEU A 238 -12.16 27.82 27.94
N PRO A 239 -11.83 26.72 27.22
CA PRO A 239 -10.97 25.69 27.81
C PRO A 239 -9.52 26.13 28.07
N TRP A 240 -9.03 27.16 27.37
CA TRP A 240 -7.68 27.69 27.56
C TRP A 240 -7.57 28.62 28.77
N PHE A 241 -8.51 29.56 28.91
CA PHE A 241 -8.47 30.58 29.96
C PHE A 241 -9.35 30.24 31.18
N ASN A 242 -10.22 29.22 31.09
CA ASN A 242 -11.33 28.93 32.01
C ASN A 242 -12.40 30.03 32.10
N GLU A 243 -12.29 31.08 31.27
CA GLU A 243 -13.21 32.21 31.21
C GLU A 243 -13.15 32.87 29.82
N PHE A 244 -14.16 33.67 29.49
CA PHE A 244 -14.17 34.49 28.29
C PHE A 244 -14.52 35.94 28.65
N LYS A 245 -13.59 36.86 28.38
CA LYS A 245 -13.73 38.28 28.72
C LYS A 245 -14.14 39.10 27.51
N VAL A 246 -15.24 39.84 27.64
CA VAL A 246 -15.73 40.79 26.63
C VAL A 246 -15.59 42.21 27.19
N GLU A 247 -14.64 42.96 26.64
CA GLU A 247 -14.42 44.36 26.99
C GLU A 247 -15.27 45.25 26.10
N ARG A 248 -16.18 46.00 26.70
CA ARG A 248 -17.06 46.94 26.01
C ARG A 248 -17.33 48.16 26.88
N LYS A 249 -17.69 49.27 26.24
CA LYS A 249 -18.04 50.53 26.91
C LYS A 249 -19.26 50.32 27.81
N VAL A 250 -19.38 51.17 28.84
CA VAL A 250 -20.54 51.15 29.77
C VAL A 250 -21.86 51.29 29.00
N GLU A 251 -21.87 52.13 27.96
CA GLU A 251 -23.00 52.35 27.05
C GLU A 251 -23.47 51.09 26.31
N ASN A 252 -22.59 50.10 26.13
CA ASN A 252 -22.88 48.82 25.47
C ASN A 252 -23.04 47.67 26.48
N GLY A 253 -23.35 47.98 27.75
CA GLY A 253 -23.58 46.97 28.80
C GLY A 253 -22.34 46.57 29.61
N GLY A 254 -21.24 47.34 29.52
CA GLY A 254 -20.05 47.21 30.38
C GLY A 254 -19.21 45.94 30.17
N SER A 255 -17.95 45.97 30.59
CA SER A 255 -17.07 44.80 30.47
C SER A 255 -17.61 43.63 31.29
N LYS A 256 -17.61 42.43 30.68
CA LYS A 256 -18.21 41.23 31.27
C LYS A 256 -17.31 40.02 31.11
N THR A 257 -17.32 39.15 32.11
CA THR A 257 -16.59 37.88 32.10
C THR A 257 -17.60 36.74 32.17
N PHE A 258 -17.45 35.79 31.26
CA PHE A 258 -18.27 34.59 31.18
C PHE A 258 -17.46 33.39 31.66
N THR A 259 -18.04 32.55 32.51
CA THR A 259 -17.34 31.36 33.06
C THR A 259 -17.85 30.05 32.46
N SER A 260 -19.01 30.08 31.79
CA SER A 260 -19.60 28.93 31.12
C SER A 260 -20.04 29.28 29.70
N PHE A 261 -20.12 28.26 28.83
CA PHE A 261 -20.56 28.47 27.45
C PHE A 261 -22.08 28.74 27.39
N GLU A 262 -22.82 28.22 28.37
CA GLU A 262 -24.26 28.39 28.54
C GLU A 262 -24.62 29.86 28.79
N GLU A 263 -23.84 30.59 29.60
CA GLU A 263 -24.00 32.03 29.81
C GLU A 263 -23.81 32.82 28.51
N ILE A 264 -22.77 32.48 27.74
CA ILE A 264 -22.49 33.13 26.45
C ILE A 264 -23.65 32.91 25.48
N ILE A 265 -24.15 31.67 25.39
CA ILE A 265 -25.29 31.33 24.53
C ILE A 265 -26.54 32.11 24.94
N ALA A 266 -26.85 32.17 26.23
CA ALA A 266 -28.05 32.84 26.72
C ALA A 266 -28.05 34.32 26.32
N GLU A 267 -26.93 35.02 26.54
CA GLU A 267 -26.81 36.45 26.24
C GLU A 267 -26.70 36.74 24.74
N TYR A 268 -26.06 35.85 23.99
CA TYR A 268 -25.99 35.99 22.54
C TYR A 268 -27.37 35.81 21.91
N LYS A 269 -28.18 34.85 22.38
CA LYS A 269 -29.55 34.60 21.90
C LYS A 269 -30.52 35.75 22.21
N CYS A 270 -30.48 36.31 23.42
CA CYS A 270 -31.35 37.42 23.77
C CYS A 270 -30.89 38.76 23.16
N GLY A 271 -29.63 38.84 22.72
CA GLY A 271 -29.06 40.02 22.04
C GLY A 271 -28.26 40.95 22.94
N GLU A 272 -28.09 40.59 24.21
CA GLU A 272 -27.25 41.32 25.16
C GLU A 272 -25.77 41.25 24.78
N LEU A 273 -25.34 40.19 24.10
CA LEU A 273 -24.00 40.07 23.53
C LEU A 273 -24.06 40.16 22.00
N HIS A 274 -23.59 41.28 21.45
CA HIS A 274 -23.63 41.54 20.02
C HIS A 274 -22.36 41.03 19.29
N PRO A 275 -22.44 40.58 18.02
CA PRO A 275 -21.27 40.18 17.23
C PRO A 275 -20.14 41.22 17.19
N SER A 276 -20.46 42.51 17.24
CA SER A 276 -19.48 43.61 17.26
C SER A 276 -18.63 43.66 18.51
N ASP A 277 -19.09 43.06 19.61
CA ASP A 277 -18.35 42.98 20.88
C ASP A 277 -17.68 41.60 21.02
N LEU A 278 -18.39 40.54 20.60
CA LEU A 278 -17.89 39.16 20.62
C LEU A 278 -16.64 38.97 19.75
N LYS A 279 -16.65 39.50 18.51
CA LYS A 279 -15.53 39.31 17.57
C LYS A 279 -14.23 39.96 18.06
N PRO A 280 -14.20 41.24 18.50
CA PRO A 280 -12.98 41.83 19.07
C PRO A 280 -12.48 41.09 20.31
N ALA A 281 -13.38 40.65 21.19
CA ALA A 281 -13.01 39.85 22.36
C ALA A 281 -12.38 38.50 21.96
N LEU A 282 -12.97 37.81 20.99
CA LEU A 282 -12.41 36.57 20.43
C LEU A 282 -11.04 36.80 19.81
N SER A 283 -10.89 37.83 18.96
CA SER A 283 -9.60 38.20 18.36
C SER A 283 -8.54 38.45 19.42
N LYS A 284 -8.86 39.23 20.47
CA LYS A 284 -7.94 39.52 21.57
C LYS A 284 -7.48 38.23 22.27
N ALA A 285 -8.43 37.36 22.62
CA ALA A 285 -8.15 36.09 23.26
C ALA A 285 -7.24 35.19 22.39
N LEU A 286 -7.55 35.04 21.10
CA LEU A 286 -6.73 34.23 20.18
C LEU A 286 -5.32 34.81 20.02
N ASN A 287 -5.18 36.13 19.93
CA ASN A 287 -3.86 36.76 19.84
C ASN A 287 -3.01 36.54 21.08
N VAL A 288 -3.61 36.56 22.28
CA VAL A 288 -2.90 36.22 23.52
C VAL A 288 -2.41 34.77 23.50
N ILE A 289 -3.22 33.83 23.01
CA ILE A 289 -2.83 32.42 22.89
C ILE A 289 -1.67 32.23 21.89
N LEU A 290 -1.70 32.95 20.76
CA LEU A 290 -0.69 32.82 19.70
C LEU A 290 0.62 33.56 20.00
N GLN A 291 0.62 34.50 20.94
CA GLN A 291 1.78 35.36 21.23
C GLN A 291 3.06 34.58 21.60
N PRO A 292 3.03 33.55 22.48
CA PRO A 292 4.22 32.76 22.79
C PRO A 292 4.83 32.07 21.56
N VAL A 293 4.00 31.64 20.61
CA VAL A 293 4.47 31.05 19.35
C VAL A 293 5.18 32.11 18.51
N ARG A 294 4.58 33.29 18.33
CA ARG A 294 5.22 34.40 17.59
C ARG A 294 6.57 34.78 18.19
N ASP A 295 6.64 34.89 19.51
CA ASP A 295 7.87 35.22 20.22
C ASP A 295 8.93 34.12 20.06
N HIS A 296 8.55 32.84 20.14
CA HIS A 296 9.47 31.72 19.92
C HIS A 296 10.10 31.75 18.52
N PHE A 297 9.26 31.87 17.48
CA PHE A 297 9.73 31.90 16.09
C PHE A 297 10.50 33.18 15.72
N LYS A 298 10.37 34.25 16.51
CA LYS A 298 11.14 35.49 16.34
C LYS A 298 12.54 35.38 16.95
N HIS A 299 12.67 34.78 18.14
CA HIS A 299 13.89 34.79 18.92
C HIS A 299 14.73 33.50 18.81
N ASN A 300 14.11 32.37 18.45
CA ASN A 300 14.81 31.11 18.24
C ASN A 300 15.23 30.95 16.77
N ALA A 301 16.55 30.95 16.51
CA ALA A 301 17.09 30.88 15.15
C ALA A 301 16.71 29.59 14.41
N HIS A 302 16.67 28.45 15.10
CA HIS A 302 16.29 27.17 14.52
C HIS A 302 14.80 27.16 14.12
N ALA A 303 13.92 27.56 15.04
CA ALA A 303 12.48 27.67 14.77
C ALA A 303 12.20 28.64 13.61
N LYS A 304 12.90 29.78 13.58
CA LYS A 304 12.78 30.78 12.49
C LYS A 304 13.11 30.19 11.11
N GLU A 305 14.17 29.39 11.01
CA GLU A 305 14.52 28.74 9.73
C GLU A 305 13.51 27.66 9.34
N LEU A 306 13.00 26.88 10.30
CA LEU A 306 11.91 25.92 10.05
C LEU A 306 10.67 26.63 9.46
N LEU A 307 10.21 27.72 10.08
CA LEU A 307 9.06 28.50 9.60
C LEU A 307 9.27 29.03 8.18
N LYS A 308 10.48 29.55 7.89
CA LYS A 308 10.83 30.03 6.56
C LYS A 308 10.78 28.90 5.52
N ASN A 309 11.27 27.71 5.86
CA ASN A 309 11.20 26.53 4.99
C ASN A 309 9.75 26.09 4.74
N VAL A 310 8.91 26.07 5.79
CA VAL A 310 7.49 25.75 5.68
C VAL A 310 6.76 26.76 4.78
N LYS A 311 6.95 28.07 4.98
CA LYS A 311 6.32 29.13 4.15
C LYS A 311 6.79 29.11 2.70
N LYS A 312 8.09 28.92 2.46
CA LYS A 312 8.68 28.92 1.11
C LYS A 312 8.17 27.75 0.26
N ASN A 313 8.08 26.56 0.87
CA ASN A 313 7.69 25.35 0.15
C ASN A 313 6.17 25.14 0.11
N GLY A 314 5.39 25.69 1.05
CA GLY A 314 3.92 25.68 1.01
C GLY A 314 3.31 26.44 -0.20
N ASN A 315 4.05 27.40 -0.77
CA ASN A 315 3.64 28.15 -1.97
C ASN A 315 4.11 27.53 -3.29
N ARG A 316 4.97 26.50 -3.26
CA ARG A 316 5.34 25.79 -4.49
C ARG A 316 4.23 24.78 -4.80
N ARG A 317 3.50 25.03 -5.90
CA ARG A 317 2.90 23.95 -6.70
C ARG A 317 4.04 23.13 -7.31
N SER A 318 4.79 22.41 -6.47
CA SER A 318 5.96 21.68 -6.93
C SER A 318 5.50 20.42 -7.65
N ALA A 319 6.05 20.20 -8.85
CA ALA A 319 5.73 19.08 -9.70
C ALA A 319 5.95 17.75 -8.98
N LYS A 320 4.93 16.88 -8.98
CA LYS A 320 4.94 15.42 -8.71
C LYS A 320 6.31 14.88 -8.26
N SER A 321 6.75 15.13 -7.02
CA SER A 321 7.91 14.46 -6.46
C SER A 321 7.40 13.35 -5.55
N GLY A 322 7.34 12.12 -6.07
CA GLY A 322 7.12 10.94 -5.22
C GLY A 322 8.28 10.78 -4.24
N LEU A 323 8.06 10.03 -3.14
CA LEU A 323 9.14 9.68 -2.19
C LEU A 323 10.33 8.98 -2.85
N PHE A 324 10.08 8.33 -3.99
CA PHE A 324 11.12 7.70 -4.79
C PHE A 324 11.97 8.76 -5.52
N LYS A 325 12.99 9.26 -4.84
CA LYS A 325 14.21 9.71 -5.53
C LYS A 325 14.95 8.44 -5.93
N GLU A 326 14.84 8.08 -7.20
CA GLU A 326 15.65 7.01 -7.79
C GLU A 326 17.11 7.25 -7.38
N THR A 327 17.70 6.29 -6.65
CA THR A 327 19.16 6.20 -6.61
C THR A 327 19.58 6.12 -8.07
N LYS A 328 20.31 7.13 -8.56
CA LYS A 328 20.86 7.13 -9.92
C LYS A 328 21.37 5.73 -10.20
N SER A 329 20.80 5.07 -11.21
CA SER A 329 21.39 3.83 -11.71
C SER A 329 22.86 4.11 -11.93
N HIS A 330 23.73 3.36 -11.25
CA HIS A 330 25.16 3.48 -11.45
C HIS A 330 25.43 3.42 -12.96
N PRO A 331 26.29 4.31 -13.51
CA PRO A 331 26.76 4.14 -14.87
C PRO A 331 27.34 2.74 -14.96
N PHE A 332 26.89 2.00 -15.96
CA PHE A 332 27.24 0.62 -16.27
C PHE A 332 28.68 0.29 -15.85
N ASP A 333 28.84 -0.58 -14.86
CA ASP A 333 30.12 -1.23 -14.59
C ASP A 333 30.45 -2.06 -15.83
N THR A 334 31.36 -1.53 -16.63
CA THR A 334 31.93 -2.17 -17.81
C THR A 334 33.00 -3.13 -17.31
N ALA A 335 32.58 -4.32 -16.90
CA ALA A 335 33.49 -5.44 -16.73
C ALA A 335 33.74 -6.07 -18.12
N GLU A 336 34.96 -5.92 -18.61
CA GLU A 336 35.47 -6.73 -19.73
C GLU A 336 35.56 -8.19 -19.32
N SER A 337 35.03 -9.11 -20.13
CA SER A 337 35.57 -10.46 -20.18
C SER A 337 35.29 -11.16 -21.51
N ASN A 338 36.38 -11.36 -22.24
CA ASN A 338 36.83 -12.50 -23.04
C ASN A 338 35.84 -13.38 -23.84
N SER A 339 36.31 -13.64 -25.05
CA SER A 339 35.77 -14.45 -26.13
C SER A 339 35.42 -15.89 -25.75
N ALA A 340 34.12 -16.19 -25.76
CA ALA A 340 33.55 -17.45 -26.22
C ALA A 340 32.28 -17.09 -26.99
N THR A 341 32.06 -17.71 -28.15
CA THR A 341 30.97 -17.47 -29.12
C THR A 341 29.72 -16.83 -28.52
N GLN A 342 29.65 -15.49 -28.57
CA GLN A 342 28.55 -14.72 -28.00
C GLN A 342 27.37 -14.80 -28.96
N MET A 343 26.24 -15.37 -28.52
CA MET A 343 24.99 -15.33 -29.29
C MET A 343 24.66 -13.89 -29.70
N SER A 344 24.26 -13.71 -30.96
CA SER A 344 23.79 -12.42 -31.47
C SER A 344 22.55 -11.94 -30.73
N THR A 345 22.31 -10.63 -30.73
CA THR A 345 21.12 -10.04 -30.11
C THR A 345 19.84 -10.62 -30.71
N GLU A 346 19.82 -10.87 -32.02
CA GLU A 346 18.70 -11.48 -32.74
C GLU A 346 18.43 -12.92 -32.29
N GLU A 347 19.48 -13.72 -32.07
CA GLU A 347 19.35 -15.08 -31.53
C GLU A 347 18.82 -15.04 -30.09
N LYS A 348 19.36 -14.15 -29.24
CA LYS A 348 18.85 -13.96 -27.87
C LYS A 348 17.38 -13.55 -27.89
N PHE A 349 17.01 -12.62 -28.75
CA PHE A 349 15.63 -12.16 -28.89
C PHE A 349 14.69 -13.30 -29.27
N LYS A 350 15.05 -14.13 -30.26
CA LYS A 350 14.24 -15.29 -30.66
C LYS A 350 14.01 -16.27 -29.51
N ILE A 351 15.07 -16.59 -28.76
CA ILE A 351 14.96 -17.51 -27.61
C ILE A 351 14.09 -16.89 -26.50
N VAL A 352 14.37 -15.65 -26.10
CA VAL A 352 13.62 -14.97 -25.03
C VAL A 352 12.16 -14.78 -25.43
N ARG A 353 11.87 -14.36 -26.67
CA ARG A 353 10.49 -14.21 -27.16
C ARG A 353 9.72 -15.53 -27.19
N SER A 354 10.40 -16.66 -27.40
CA SER A 354 9.77 -18.00 -27.47
C SER A 354 9.20 -18.50 -26.15
N VAL A 355 9.54 -17.88 -25.01
CA VAL A 355 9.02 -18.30 -23.69
C VAL A 355 7.64 -17.72 -23.39
N ALA A 356 7.10 -16.89 -24.28
CA ALA A 356 5.88 -16.13 -24.07
C ALA A 356 4.89 -16.26 -25.21
N GLU A 357 3.62 -16.17 -24.85
CA GLU A 357 2.51 -15.97 -25.79
C GLU A 357 2.45 -14.49 -26.21
N GLU A 358 2.54 -13.57 -25.24
CA GLU A 358 2.47 -12.12 -25.46
C GLU A 358 3.74 -11.39 -24.94
N CYS A 359 4.20 -10.39 -25.69
CA CYS A 359 5.31 -9.51 -25.30
C CYS A 359 4.93 -8.02 -25.42
N LEU A 360 4.97 -7.28 -24.31
CA LEU A 360 4.74 -5.83 -24.25
C LEU A 360 6.01 -5.09 -23.79
N LYS A 361 6.83 -4.52 -24.69
CA LYS A 361 6.73 -4.56 -26.17
C LYS A 361 8.01 -5.14 -26.77
N GLU A 362 7.89 -5.80 -27.92
CA GLU A 362 9.01 -6.47 -28.59
C GLU A 362 10.18 -5.52 -28.93
N ASP A 363 9.90 -4.31 -29.40
CA ASP A 363 10.95 -3.31 -29.67
C ASP A 363 11.72 -2.92 -28.40
N GLU A 364 11.04 -2.82 -27.28
CA GLU A 364 11.65 -2.51 -25.98
C GLU A 364 12.50 -3.71 -25.50
N LEU A 365 12.05 -4.95 -25.75
CA LEU A 365 12.81 -6.16 -25.45
C LEU A 365 14.09 -6.27 -26.27
N MET A 366 14.02 -6.04 -27.59
CA MET A 366 15.20 -6.05 -28.46
C MET A 366 16.23 -5.01 -28.00
N ASN A 367 15.76 -3.80 -27.67
CA ASN A 367 16.60 -2.73 -27.14
C ASN A 367 17.22 -3.08 -25.78
N LEU A 368 16.48 -3.74 -24.89
CA LEU A 368 16.97 -4.20 -23.60
C LEU A 368 18.09 -5.22 -23.77
N LEU A 369 17.88 -6.25 -24.60
CA LEU A 369 18.85 -7.31 -24.85
C LEU A 369 20.13 -6.79 -25.53
N ALA A 370 20.01 -5.75 -26.36
CA ALA A 370 21.17 -5.09 -26.97
C ALA A 370 22.02 -4.29 -25.97
N LYS A 371 21.41 -3.73 -24.91
CA LYS A 371 22.05 -2.74 -24.02
C LYS A 371 22.42 -3.27 -22.65
N LYS A 372 21.69 -4.26 -22.14
CA LYS A 372 21.89 -4.81 -20.81
C LYS A 372 22.35 -6.27 -20.94
N PRO A 373 23.62 -6.58 -20.61
CA PRO A 373 24.17 -7.94 -20.74
C PRO A 373 23.43 -8.98 -19.89
N HIS A 374 22.96 -8.57 -18.71
CA HIS A 374 22.25 -9.40 -17.76
C HIS A 374 20.91 -8.78 -17.34
N PRO A 375 19.87 -8.86 -18.19
CA PRO A 375 18.52 -8.46 -17.81
C PRO A 375 18.00 -9.31 -16.64
N ILE A 376 17.23 -8.70 -15.75
CA ILE A 376 16.61 -9.35 -14.60
C ILE A 376 15.17 -9.72 -14.98
N CYS A 377 14.90 -11.01 -15.02
CA CYS A 377 13.57 -11.57 -15.11
C CYS A 377 13.07 -11.94 -13.72
N TYR A 378 11.76 -11.92 -13.49
CA TYR A 378 11.19 -12.55 -12.30
C TYR A 378 9.85 -13.24 -12.60
N ASP A 379 9.55 -14.25 -11.79
CA ASP A 379 8.23 -14.86 -11.66
C ASP A 379 7.94 -15.15 -10.17
N GLY A 380 6.66 -15.05 -9.79
CA GLY A 380 6.20 -15.15 -8.40
C GLY A 380 5.24 -16.31 -8.17
N PHE A 381 5.43 -17.02 -7.05
CA PHE A 381 4.69 -18.23 -6.73
C PHE A 381 4.14 -18.19 -5.32
N GLU A 382 2.81 -18.25 -5.17
CA GLU A 382 2.17 -18.48 -3.87
C GLU A 382 2.39 -19.93 -3.41
N PRO A 383 3.05 -20.17 -2.26
CA PRO A 383 3.15 -21.50 -1.68
C PRO A 383 1.79 -21.97 -1.15
N SER A 384 1.05 -22.68 -2.01
CA SER A 384 -0.39 -22.92 -1.85
C SER A 384 -0.81 -24.39 -1.96
N GLY A 385 0.15 -25.31 -2.07
CA GLY A 385 -0.08 -26.75 -2.10
C GLY A 385 0.91 -27.45 -3.03
N ARG A 386 0.56 -28.67 -3.45
CA ARG A 386 1.31 -29.45 -4.43
C ARG A 386 1.59 -28.62 -5.69
N MET A 387 2.78 -28.80 -6.26
CA MET A 387 3.19 -28.12 -7.49
C MET A 387 2.64 -28.88 -8.69
N HIS A 388 1.94 -28.20 -9.59
CA HIS A 388 1.52 -28.81 -10.86
C HIS A 388 2.60 -28.68 -11.95
N ILE A 389 2.50 -29.49 -13.00
CA ILE A 389 3.53 -29.64 -14.02
C ILE A 389 3.94 -28.33 -14.73
N ALA A 390 3.00 -27.41 -14.94
CA ALA A 390 3.34 -26.10 -15.50
C ALA A 390 4.19 -25.23 -14.55
N GLN A 391 3.99 -25.32 -13.24
CA GLN A 391 4.82 -24.63 -12.25
C GLN A 391 6.21 -25.26 -12.16
N GLY A 392 6.35 -26.56 -12.40
CA GLY A 392 7.64 -27.28 -12.36
C GLY A 392 8.36 -27.31 -13.71
N VAL A 393 7.93 -28.19 -14.60
CA VAL A 393 8.59 -28.50 -15.89
C VAL A 393 8.55 -27.31 -16.86
N MET A 394 7.36 -26.76 -17.15
CA MET A 394 7.24 -25.62 -18.09
C MET A 394 8.04 -24.41 -17.61
N LYS A 395 7.96 -24.12 -16.31
CA LYS A 395 8.74 -23.03 -15.71
C LYS A 395 10.24 -23.28 -15.85
N THR A 396 10.71 -24.50 -15.56
CA THR A 396 12.10 -24.89 -15.72
C THR A 396 12.59 -24.71 -17.16
N ILE A 397 11.80 -25.12 -18.16
CA ILE A 397 12.12 -24.89 -19.59
C ILE A 397 12.32 -23.39 -19.86
N ASN A 398 11.36 -22.56 -19.43
CA ASN A 398 11.40 -21.12 -19.69
C ASN A 398 12.57 -20.44 -18.97
N VAL A 399 12.83 -20.80 -17.71
CA VAL A 399 13.97 -20.29 -16.94
C VAL A 399 15.30 -20.70 -17.58
N ASN A 400 15.43 -21.95 -18.03
CA ASN A 400 16.64 -22.43 -18.71
C ASN A 400 16.88 -21.71 -20.04
N LYS A 401 15.82 -21.43 -20.81
CA LYS A 401 15.91 -20.59 -22.02
C LYS A 401 16.38 -19.17 -21.69
N LEU A 402 15.83 -18.52 -20.67
CA LEU A 402 16.23 -17.17 -20.27
C LEU A 402 17.69 -17.12 -19.78
N THR A 403 18.08 -18.03 -18.91
CA THR A 403 19.45 -18.09 -18.36
C THR A 403 20.47 -18.35 -19.46
N SER A 404 20.13 -19.18 -20.47
CA SER A 404 21.00 -19.42 -21.64
C SER A 404 21.31 -18.17 -22.47
N THR A 405 20.49 -17.12 -22.39
CA THR A 405 20.73 -15.85 -23.12
C THR A 405 21.46 -14.79 -22.28
N GLY A 406 21.81 -15.13 -21.04
CA GLY A 406 22.50 -14.26 -20.08
C GLY A 406 21.57 -13.54 -19.10
N CYS A 407 20.26 -13.79 -19.14
CA CYS A 407 19.34 -13.22 -18.16
C CYS A 407 19.57 -13.81 -16.76
N LYS A 408 19.39 -12.99 -15.74
CA LYS A 408 19.24 -13.42 -14.35
C LYS A 408 17.76 -13.61 -14.04
N VAL A 409 17.39 -14.66 -13.32
CA VAL A 409 16.00 -14.98 -13.00
C VAL A 409 15.82 -15.00 -11.48
N LYS A 410 14.88 -14.19 -11.00
CA LYS A 410 14.46 -14.20 -9.60
C LYS A 410 13.18 -15.01 -9.46
N MET A 411 13.26 -16.08 -8.69
CA MET A 411 12.14 -16.93 -8.29
C MET A 411 11.59 -16.39 -6.97
N TRP A 412 10.48 -15.66 -7.04
CA TRP A 412 9.87 -14.97 -5.90
C TRP A 412 8.91 -15.90 -5.15
N ILE A 413 9.33 -16.37 -3.99
CA ILE A 413 8.52 -17.18 -3.08
C ILE A 413 7.59 -16.25 -2.32
N ALA A 414 6.36 -16.14 -2.82
CA ALA A 414 5.39 -15.13 -2.43
C ALA A 414 4.62 -15.58 -1.17
N ASP A 415 5.33 -15.76 -0.06
CA ASP A 415 4.81 -16.30 1.19
C ASP A 415 3.80 -15.37 1.89
N TRP A 416 4.11 -14.08 2.04
CA TRP A 416 3.12 -13.09 2.52
C TRP A 416 1.91 -12.96 1.59
N PHE A 417 2.11 -13.12 0.29
CA PHE A 417 1.01 -13.10 -0.69
C PHE A 417 0.09 -14.31 -0.52
N ALA A 418 0.67 -15.51 -0.32
CA ALA A 418 -0.09 -16.71 -0.02
C ALA A 418 -0.90 -16.56 1.29
N GLN A 419 -0.33 -15.92 2.31
CA GLN A 419 -1.04 -15.61 3.54
C GLN A 419 -2.20 -14.63 3.31
N LEU A 420 -1.96 -13.54 2.59
CA LEU A 420 -2.97 -12.55 2.23
C LEU A 420 -4.13 -13.14 1.43
N ASN A 421 -3.85 -14.11 0.57
CA ASN A 421 -4.87 -14.86 -0.19
C ASN A 421 -5.43 -16.08 0.58
N ASN A 422 -5.15 -16.16 1.88
CA ASN A 422 -5.63 -17.19 2.80
C ASN A 422 -5.30 -18.63 2.37
N LYS A 423 -4.17 -18.83 1.70
CA LYS A 423 -3.65 -20.17 1.38
C LYS A 423 -3.18 -20.84 2.67
N MET A 424 -3.34 -22.16 2.74
CA MET A 424 -3.04 -22.93 3.97
C MET A 424 -3.73 -22.40 5.23
N GLY A 425 -4.88 -21.74 5.09
CA GLY A 425 -5.60 -21.12 6.20
C GLY A 425 -4.92 -19.85 6.75
N GLY A 426 -3.95 -19.28 6.03
CA GLY A 426 -3.14 -18.15 6.48
C GLY A 426 -2.00 -18.53 7.43
N ASP A 427 -1.69 -19.83 7.55
CA ASP A 427 -0.66 -20.38 8.42
C ASP A 427 0.74 -20.25 7.78
N MET A 428 1.54 -19.33 8.31
CA MET A 428 2.88 -19.04 7.77
C MET A 428 3.85 -20.21 7.89
N GLU A 429 3.73 -21.07 8.90
CA GLU A 429 4.62 -22.23 9.03
C GLU A 429 4.35 -23.22 7.90
N LYS A 430 3.08 -23.51 7.62
CA LYS A 430 2.69 -24.36 6.49
C LYS A 430 3.09 -23.75 5.15
N ILE A 431 2.90 -22.44 4.99
CA ILE A 431 3.29 -21.73 3.76
C ILE A 431 4.81 -21.85 3.53
N LYS A 432 5.63 -21.69 4.57
CA LYS A 432 7.09 -21.86 4.46
C LYS A 432 7.49 -23.29 4.11
N ILE A 433 6.91 -24.30 4.75
CA ILE A 433 7.16 -25.70 4.39
C ILE A 433 6.84 -25.97 2.91
N VAL A 434 5.73 -25.44 2.42
CA VAL A 434 5.35 -25.58 1.00
C VAL A 434 6.35 -24.84 0.12
N GLY A 435 6.79 -23.64 0.49
CA GLY A 435 7.77 -22.87 -0.29
C GLY A 435 9.10 -23.60 -0.43
N GLU A 436 9.60 -24.22 0.64
CA GLU A 436 10.80 -25.07 0.60
C GLU A 436 10.60 -26.28 -0.32
N TYR A 437 9.44 -26.95 -0.23
CA TYR A 437 9.06 -28.03 -1.15
C TYR A 437 9.08 -27.58 -2.62
N LEU A 438 8.59 -26.36 -2.93
CA LEU A 438 8.64 -25.84 -4.30
C LEU A 438 10.08 -25.65 -4.78
N ILE A 439 10.95 -25.10 -3.92
CA ILE A 439 12.39 -24.91 -4.22
C ILE A 439 13.08 -26.23 -4.52
N GLU A 440 12.83 -27.27 -3.72
CA GLU A 440 13.43 -28.59 -3.94
C GLU A 440 12.97 -29.24 -5.24
N ILE A 441 11.71 -29.04 -5.65
CA ILE A 441 11.24 -29.52 -6.96
C ILE A 441 11.98 -28.81 -8.11
N TRP A 442 12.11 -27.49 -8.08
CA TRP A 442 12.81 -26.76 -9.15
C TRP A 442 14.27 -27.19 -9.27
N LYS A 443 14.95 -27.45 -8.15
CA LYS A 443 16.29 -28.04 -8.12
C LYS A 443 16.31 -29.42 -8.78
N ALA A 444 15.37 -30.29 -8.43
CA ALA A 444 15.32 -31.68 -8.90
C ALA A 444 14.97 -31.82 -10.39
N VAL A 445 14.08 -30.97 -10.91
CA VAL A 445 13.61 -31.04 -12.31
C VAL A 445 14.71 -30.65 -13.31
N GLY A 446 15.77 -29.97 -12.86
CA GLY A 446 16.88 -29.56 -13.72
C GLY A 446 16.84 -28.08 -14.11
N MET A 447 16.31 -27.22 -13.22
CA MET A 447 16.52 -25.78 -13.35
C MET A 447 18.02 -25.48 -13.27
N ASN A 448 18.53 -24.74 -14.24
CA ASN A 448 19.95 -24.46 -14.35
C ASN A 448 20.35 -23.40 -13.31
N LEU A 449 20.82 -23.86 -12.15
CA LEU A 449 21.29 -23.02 -11.06
C LEU A 449 22.79 -22.66 -11.18
N LYS A 450 23.45 -23.08 -12.27
CA LYS A 450 24.87 -22.78 -12.48
C LYS A 450 25.10 -21.27 -12.58
N ASP A 451 26.29 -20.85 -12.16
CA ASP A 451 26.77 -19.47 -12.27
C ASP A 451 25.91 -18.42 -11.53
N GLY A 452 25.03 -18.85 -10.62
CA GLY A 452 24.20 -17.97 -9.80
C GLY A 452 23.19 -17.15 -10.62
N GLN A 453 22.79 -17.62 -11.80
CA GLN A 453 21.85 -16.89 -12.64
C GLN A 453 20.40 -16.98 -12.15
N VAL A 454 20.09 -17.95 -11.28
CA VAL A 454 18.76 -18.11 -10.65
C VAL A 454 18.88 -17.86 -9.16
N GLU A 455 18.04 -16.98 -8.64
CA GLU A 455 17.96 -16.63 -7.20
C GLU A 455 16.56 -16.98 -6.67
N PHE A 456 16.48 -17.77 -5.61
CA PHE A 456 15.23 -17.97 -4.86
C PHE A 456 15.15 -16.94 -3.74
N LEU A 457 14.11 -16.13 -3.74
CA LEU A 457 13.95 -14.99 -2.82
C LEU A 457 12.60 -15.10 -2.12
N TRP A 458 12.60 -15.01 -0.79
CA TRP A 458 11.38 -15.03 0.01
C TRP A 458 10.82 -13.62 0.17
N ALA A 459 9.53 -13.43 -0.11
CA ALA A 459 8.91 -12.12 -0.07
C ALA A 459 9.00 -11.49 1.32
N SER A 460 8.64 -12.25 2.36
CA SER A 460 8.71 -11.78 3.74
C SER A 460 10.12 -11.35 4.17
N GLU A 461 11.15 -12.11 3.80
CA GLU A 461 12.54 -11.85 4.19
C GLU A 461 13.09 -10.62 3.46
N GLU A 462 12.92 -10.56 2.14
CA GLU A 462 13.43 -9.46 1.33
C GLU A 462 12.74 -8.15 1.68
N ILE A 463 11.41 -8.15 1.82
CA ILE A 463 10.67 -6.93 2.19
C ILE A 463 11.05 -6.47 3.61
N SER A 464 11.17 -7.40 4.56
CA SER A 464 11.55 -7.06 5.95
C SER A 464 12.99 -6.55 6.06
N SER A 465 13.88 -6.94 5.15
CA SER A 465 15.26 -6.46 5.11
C SER A 465 15.37 -5.00 4.61
N ARG A 466 14.43 -4.57 3.77
CA ARG A 466 14.42 -3.25 3.11
C ARG A 466 13.03 -2.60 3.13
N PRO A 467 12.41 -2.42 4.31
CA PRO A 467 11.03 -1.96 4.43
C PRO A 467 10.85 -0.52 3.93
N HIS A 468 11.87 0.31 4.11
CA HIS A 468 11.91 1.70 3.68
C HIS A 468 11.92 1.86 2.14
N ASP A 469 12.38 0.84 1.41
CA ASP A 469 12.32 0.81 -0.06
C ASP A 469 10.97 0.30 -0.56
N TYR A 470 10.36 -0.65 0.17
CA TYR A 470 9.19 -1.38 -0.30
C TYR A 470 7.86 -0.70 0.02
N TRP A 471 7.60 -0.39 1.29
CA TRP A 471 6.27 0.05 1.71
C TRP A 471 5.88 1.45 1.20
N PRO A 472 6.79 2.45 1.16
CA PRO A 472 6.50 3.71 0.49
C PRO A 472 6.10 3.55 -0.98
N LEU A 473 6.69 2.59 -1.69
CA LEU A 473 6.33 2.27 -3.07
C LEU A 473 4.92 1.69 -3.16
N VAL A 474 4.59 0.69 -2.34
CA VAL A 474 3.25 0.07 -2.31
C VAL A 474 2.17 1.12 -2.02
N LEU A 475 2.43 2.01 -1.06
CA LEU A 475 1.49 3.05 -0.68
C LEU A 475 1.35 4.14 -1.76
N ASP A 476 2.42 4.51 -2.46
CA ASP A 476 2.35 5.47 -3.59
C ASP A 476 1.58 4.86 -4.78
N ILE A 477 1.76 3.56 -5.06
CA ILE A 477 0.95 2.83 -6.05
C ILE A 477 -0.53 2.89 -5.66
N ALA A 478 -0.88 2.62 -4.40
CA ALA A 478 -2.26 2.70 -3.94
C ALA A 478 -2.85 4.13 -4.02
N TRP A 479 -2.04 5.16 -3.77
CA TRP A 479 -2.48 6.56 -3.82
C TRP A 479 -2.75 7.09 -5.22
N ARG A 480 -2.14 6.49 -6.23
CA ARG A 480 -2.33 6.89 -7.64
C ARG A 480 -3.48 6.19 -8.32
N ASN A 481 -4.05 5.19 -7.67
CA ASN A 481 -5.05 4.32 -8.26
C ASN A 481 -6.36 4.34 -7.48
N ASN A 482 -7.46 4.51 -8.22
CA ASN A 482 -8.77 4.31 -7.65
C ASN A 482 -9.03 2.81 -7.38
N LEU A 483 -10.00 2.54 -6.52
CA LEU A 483 -10.35 1.20 -6.07
C LEU A 483 -10.78 0.30 -7.25
N ASN A 484 -11.51 0.84 -8.22
CA ASN A 484 -11.96 0.08 -9.40
C ASN A 484 -10.79 -0.40 -10.26
N ARG A 485 -9.74 0.41 -10.41
CA ARG A 485 -8.54 0.03 -11.16
C ARG A 485 -7.79 -1.11 -10.46
N ILE A 486 -7.72 -1.09 -9.13
CA ILE A 486 -7.12 -2.17 -8.33
C ILE A 486 -7.98 -3.43 -8.39
N LYS A 487 -9.32 -3.31 -8.25
CA LYS A 487 -10.25 -4.45 -8.33
C LYS A 487 -10.15 -5.24 -9.63
N ARG A 488 -9.92 -4.56 -10.75
CA ARG A 488 -9.69 -5.24 -12.04
C ARG A 488 -8.52 -6.21 -12.02
N CYS A 489 -7.55 -6.03 -11.12
CA CYS A 489 -6.38 -6.90 -10.96
C CYS A 489 -6.64 -8.10 -10.04
N ILE A 490 -7.81 -8.26 -9.42
CA ILE A 490 -8.08 -9.34 -8.46
C ILE A 490 -8.02 -10.74 -9.09
N GLN A 491 -8.12 -10.85 -10.41
CA GLN A 491 -7.94 -12.15 -11.10
C GLN A 491 -6.53 -12.74 -10.95
N ILE A 492 -5.51 -11.93 -10.66
CA ILE A 492 -4.12 -12.38 -10.49
C ILE A 492 -3.97 -13.39 -9.33
N MET A 493 -4.88 -13.34 -8.36
CA MET A 493 -4.91 -14.20 -7.17
C MET A 493 -6.01 -15.29 -7.26
N GLY A 494 -6.58 -15.50 -8.46
CA GLY A 494 -7.61 -16.51 -8.72
C GLY A 494 -8.98 -16.15 -8.11
N ARG A 495 -9.29 -14.86 -8.01
CA ARG A 495 -10.52 -14.32 -7.42
C ARG A 495 -11.33 -13.53 -8.45
N SER A 496 -12.62 -13.39 -8.19
CA SER A 496 -13.55 -12.56 -8.98
C SER A 496 -13.94 -11.29 -8.23
N GLU A 497 -14.41 -10.26 -8.94
CA GLU A 497 -14.94 -9.04 -8.30
C GLU A 497 -16.29 -9.31 -7.59
N GLN A 498 -16.94 -10.43 -7.90
CA GLN A 498 -18.19 -10.89 -7.27
C GLN A 498 -17.94 -11.65 -5.97
N ASP A 499 -16.70 -12.07 -5.71
CA ASP A 499 -16.33 -12.76 -4.48
C ASP A 499 -16.48 -11.81 -3.29
N GLU A 500 -16.67 -12.38 -2.09
CA GLU A 500 -16.56 -11.60 -0.87
C GLU A 500 -15.09 -11.25 -0.60
N LEU A 501 -14.73 -10.00 -0.89
CA LEU A 501 -13.36 -9.50 -0.74
C LEU A 501 -13.08 -8.99 0.67
N THR A 502 -11.86 -9.24 1.12
CA THR A 502 -11.22 -8.59 2.28
C THR A 502 -10.35 -7.43 1.81
N ILE A 503 -9.89 -6.61 2.76
CA ILE A 503 -9.02 -5.47 2.44
C ILE A 503 -7.65 -5.95 1.93
N ALA A 504 -7.22 -7.16 2.30
CA ALA A 504 -6.01 -7.79 1.76
C ALA A 504 -6.02 -7.90 0.23
N GLN A 505 -7.20 -8.07 -0.40
CA GLN A 505 -7.31 -8.12 -1.86
C GLN A 505 -7.10 -6.76 -2.54
N ILE A 506 -7.04 -5.65 -1.77
CA ILE A 506 -6.63 -4.33 -2.27
C ILE A 506 -5.13 -4.12 -2.09
N PHE A 507 -4.56 -4.60 -0.98
CA PHE A 507 -3.11 -4.58 -0.77
C PHE A 507 -2.36 -5.44 -1.80
N TYR A 508 -2.84 -6.64 -2.07
CA TYR A 508 -2.12 -7.64 -2.86
C TYR A 508 -1.71 -7.12 -4.26
N PRO A 509 -2.58 -6.52 -5.09
CA PRO A 509 -2.15 -6.01 -6.40
C PRO A 509 -1.19 -4.82 -6.28
N CYS A 510 -1.32 -3.98 -5.25
CA CYS A 510 -0.38 -2.89 -4.99
C CYS A 510 1.01 -3.43 -4.61
N MET A 511 1.06 -4.47 -3.79
CA MET A 511 2.28 -5.17 -3.40
C MET A 511 2.95 -5.84 -4.60
N GLN A 512 2.22 -6.63 -5.39
CA GLN A 512 2.78 -7.31 -6.56
C GLN A 512 3.24 -6.32 -7.65
N CYS A 513 2.57 -5.18 -7.80
CA CYS A 513 3.05 -4.08 -8.64
C CYS A 513 4.36 -3.49 -8.08
N GLY A 514 4.46 -3.34 -6.75
CA GLY A 514 5.66 -2.88 -6.06
C GLY A 514 6.85 -3.83 -6.23
N ASP A 515 6.61 -5.14 -6.20
CA ASP A 515 7.64 -6.18 -6.37
C ASP A 515 8.46 -5.98 -7.64
N ILE A 516 7.82 -5.59 -8.75
CA ILE A 516 8.47 -5.37 -10.04
C ILE A 516 9.62 -4.37 -9.92
N PHE A 517 9.40 -3.27 -9.19
CA PHE A 517 10.40 -2.23 -9.01
C PHE A 517 11.38 -2.58 -7.88
N PHE A 518 10.89 -3.18 -6.80
CA PHE A 518 11.69 -3.60 -5.65
C PHE A 518 12.74 -4.66 -6.03
N LEU A 519 12.35 -5.63 -6.86
CA LEU A 519 13.24 -6.65 -7.42
C LEU A 519 14.11 -6.14 -8.56
N LYS A 520 13.86 -4.91 -9.03
CA LYS A 520 14.50 -4.28 -10.19
C LYS A 520 14.35 -5.13 -11.46
N ALA A 521 13.17 -5.72 -11.66
CA ALA A 521 12.90 -6.55 -12.81
C ALA A 521 12.86 -5.70 -14.09
N ASP A 522 13.60 -6.12 -15.12
CA ASP A 522 13.45 -5.58 -16.46
C ASP A 522 12.38 -6.35 -17.25
N ILE A 523 12.17 -7.63 -16.92
CA ILE A 523 11.23 -8.53 -17.59
C ILE A 523 10.32 -9.20 -16.54
N CYS A 524 9.03 -8.95 -16.61
CA CYS A 524 8.01 -9.70 -15.86
C CYS A 524 7.65 -10.97 -16.65
N GLN A 525 8.19 -12.13 -16.26
CA GLN A 525 7.95 -13.41 -16.94
C GLN A 525 6.91 -14.27 -16.20
N LEU A 526 5.68 -13.76 -16.12
CA LEU A 526 4.58 -14.41 -15.40
C LEU A 526 3.53 -14.97 -16.37
N GLY A 527 2.51 -15.69 -15.87
CA GLY A 527 1.44 -16.24 -16.71
C GLY A 527 0.55 -15.14 -17.31
N MET A 528 -0.20 -15.45 -18.37
CA MET A 528 -1.18 -14.51 -18.96
C MET A 528 -2.22 -14.01 -17.94
N ASP A 529 -2.53 -14.78 -16.92
CA ASP A 529 -3.42 -14.39 -15.82
C ASP A 529 -2.85 -13.26 -14.93
N GLN A 530 -1.53 -13.06 -14.93
CA GLN A 530 -0.84 -11.99 -14.20
C GLN A 530 -0.72 -10.68 -15.00
N ARG A 531 -1.18 -10.68 -16.26
CA ARG A 531 -1.00 -9.54 -17.18
C ARG A 531 -1.52 -8.21 -16.64
N LYS A 532 -2.65 -8.20 -15.94
CA LYS A 532 -3.31 -6.96 -15.49
C LYS A 532 -2.48 -6.15 -14.49
N VAL A 533 -1.79 -6.81 -13.56
CA VAL A 533 -0.89 -6.12 -12.60
C VAL A 533 0.43 -5.73 -13.26
N ASN A 534 0.91 -6.51 -14.23
CA ASN A 534 2.08 -6.11 -15.02
C ASN A 534 1.80 -4.85 -15.86
N VAL A 535 0.58 -4.72 -16.41
CA VAL A 535 0.14 -3.49 -17.09
C VAL A 535 -0.01 -2.33 -16.09
N LEU A 536 -0.52 -2.59 -14.88
CA LEU A 536 -0.57 -1.58 -13.80
C LEU A 536 0.82 -1.00 -13.51
N ALA A 537 1.88 -1.81 -13.51
CA ALA A 537 3.24 -1.33 -13.33
C ALA A 537 3.72 -0.44 -14.49
N ARG A 538 3.33 -0.72 -15.73
CA ARG A 538 3.64 0.13 -16.88
C ARG A 538 2.88 1.47 -16.83
N GLU A 539 1.64 1.47 -16.37
CA GLU A 539 0.85 2.69 -16.12
C GLU A 539 1.47 3.51 -14.99
N TYR A 540 1.89 2.85 -13.90
CA TYR A 540 2.59 3.51 -12.80
C TYR A 540 3.88 4.20 -13.28
N CYS A 541 4.64 3.58 -14.20
CA CYS A 541 5.81 4.23 -14.83
C CYS A 541 5.44 5.55 -15.52
N ASP A 542 4.28 5.63 -16.19
CA ASP A 542 3.82 6.87 -16.82
C ASP A 542 3.51 7.96 -15.77
N ASP A 543 2.89 7.57 -14.66
CA ASP A 543 2.53 8.49 -13.58
C ASP A 543 3.74 9.12 -12.89
N ILE A 544 4.81 8.33 -12.71
CA ILE A 544 6.10 8.77 -12.14
C ILE A 544 7.09 9.25 -13.20
N LYS A 545 6.71 9.23 -14.48
CA LYS A 545 7.55 9.62 -15.64
C LYS A 545 8.85 8.82 -15.76
N ARG A 546 8.82 7.55 -15.35
CA ARG A 546 9.94 6.61 -15.54
C ARG A 546 9.97 6.16 -16.98
N LYS A 547 11.08 6.44 -17.67
CA LYS A 547 11.26 6.09 -19.10
C LYS A 547 11.39 4.58 -19.33
N MET A 548 12.15 3.90 -18.46
CA MET A 548 12.41 2.47 -18.58
C MET A 548 11.29 1.68 -17.92
N LYS A 549 10.35 1.21 -18.74
CA LYS A 549 9.24 0.36 -18.32
C LYS A 549 9.66 -1.11 -18.29
N PRO A 550 9.08 -1.93 -17.40
CA PRO A 550 9.29 -3.38 -17.43
C PRO A 550 8.67 -3.98 -18.71
N ILE A 551 9.38 -4.90 -19.34
CA ILE A 551 8.87 -5.75 -20.41
C ILE A 551 7.92 -6.76 -19.78
N ILE A 552 6.72 -6.90 -20.34
CA ILE A 552 5.79 -7.95 -19.94
C ILE A 552 5.96 -9.10 -20.92
N LEU A 553 6.41 -10.26 -20.43
CA LEU A 553 6.71 -11.44 -21.23
C LEU A 553 5.86 -12.61 -20.72
N SER A 554 4.58 -12.59 -21.08
CA SER A 554 3.56 -13.45 -20.50
C SER A 554 3.54 -14.83 -21.14
N HIS A 555 3.70 -15.89 -20.35
CA HIS A 555 3.65 -17.27 -20.88
C HIS A 555 2.24 -17.84 -20.97
N HIS A 556 2.10 -18.79 -21.88
CA HIS A 556 0.86 -19.51 -22.14
C HIS A 556 0.34 -20.24 -20.90
N MET A 557 -0.99 -20.29 -20.73
CA MET A 557 -1.64 -20.97 -19.62
C MET A 557 -1.90 -22.42 -19.99
N LEU A 558 -1.14 -23.37 -19.41
CA LEU A 558 -1.35 -24.78 -19.70
C LEU A 558 -2.74 -25.26 -19.20
N PRO A 559 -3.55 -25.89 -20.06
CA PRO A 559 -4.94 -26.24 -19.74
C PRO A 559 -5.04 -27.41 -18.77
N GLY A 560 -6.22 -27.55 -18.17
CA GLY A 560 -6.57 -28.75 -17.42
C GLY A 560 -6.81 -29.93 -18.35
N LEU A 561 -6.64 -31.15 -17.84
CA LEU A 561 -6.78 -32.38 -18.65
C LEU A 561 -8.23 -32.66 -19.07
N GLN A 562 -9.24 -32.05 -18.44
CA GLN A 562 -10.65 -32.28 -18.76
C GLN A 562 -11.18 -31.26 -19.79
N GLN A 563 -12.25 -31.62 -20.50
CA GLN A 563 -12.84 -30.75 -21.52
C GLN A 563 -13.31 -29.41 -20.94
N GLY A 564 -12.96 -28.31 -21.62
CA GLY A 564 -13.38 -26.95 -21.24
C GLY A 564 -12.61 -26.35 -20.06
N GLN A 565 -11.56 -27.01 -19.56
CA GLN A 565 -10.69 -26.45 -18.52
C GLN A 565 -9.54 -25.64 -19.14
N GLU A 566 -9.75 -24.33 -19.29
CA GLU A 566 -8.73 -23.40 -19.81
C GLU A 566 -7.47 -23.30 -18.94
N LYS A 567 -7.52 -23.76 -17.68
CA LYS A 567 -6.39 -23.76 -16.74
C LYS A 567 -6.49 -24.96 -15.80
N MET A 568 -5.34 -25.56 -15.48
CA MET A 568 -5.24 -26.57 -14.42
C MET A 568 -5.74 -26.03 -13.08
N SER A 569 -6.57 -26.82 -12.38
CA SER A 569 -7.05 -26.47 -11.05
C SER A 569 -6.48 -27.39 -9.97
N LYS A 570 -6.02 -26.80 -8.85
CA LYS A 570 -5.63 -27.55 -7.65
C LYS A 570 -6.83 -28.19 -6.94
N SER A 571 -8.04 -27.72 -7.18
CA SER A 571 -9.26 -28.25 -6.54
C SER A 571 -9.78 -29.53 -7.20
N ASP A 572 -9.34 -29.82 -8.42
CA ASP A 572 -9.69 -31.04 -9.15
C ASP A 572 -8.40 -31.86 -9.39
N PRO A 573 -8.14 -32.90 -8.57
CA PRO A 573 -6.92 -33.71 -8.69
C PRO A 573 -6.74 -34.41 -10.05
N LEU A 574 -7.82 -34.56 -10.85
CA LEU A 574 -7.77 -35.15 -12.19
C LEU A 574 -7.55 -34.09 -13.29
N SER A 575 -7.65 -32.81 -12.95
CA SER A 575 -7.39 -31.68 -13.86
C SER A 575 -5.89 -31.47 -14.10
N ALA A 576 -5.05 -31.80 -13.12
CA ALA A 576 -3.63 -31.46 -13.13
C ALA A 576 -2.73 -32.67 -12.86
N ILE A 577 -1.59 -32.71 -13.56
CA ILE A 577 -0.46 -33.56 -13.19
C ILE A 577 0.37 -32.79 -12.16
N PHE A 578 0.65 -33.42 -11.03
CA PHE A 578 1.51 -32.87 -9.98
C PHE A 578 2.92 -33.43 -10.12
N MET A 579 3.89 -32.63 -9.66
CA MET A 579 5.33 -32.95 -9.75
C MET A 579 5.75 -34.15 -8.88
N ASP A 580 4.88 -34.58 -7.98
CA ASP A 580 5.04 -35.70 -7.05
C ASP A 580 4.00 -36.81 -7.28
N ASP A 581 3.27 -36.79 -8.41
CA ASP A 581 2.46 -37.95 -8.82
C ASP A 581 3.38 -39.12 -9.15
N ASP A 582 2.98 -40.34 -8.77
CA ASP A 582 3.67 -41.55 -9.22
C ASP A 582 3.32 -41.88 -10.68
N GLU A 583 4.04 -42.84 -11.26
CA GLU A 583 3.83 -43.26 -12.65
C GLU A 583 2.38 -43.73 -12.91
N ALA A 584 1.77 -44.42 -11.94
CA ALA A 584 0.42 -44.95 -12.08
C ALA A 584 -0.61 -43.81 -12.12
N ASP A 585 -0.45 -42.79 -11.28
CA ASP A 585 -1.29 -41.60 -11.23
C ASP A 585 -1.19 -40.80 -12.54
N VAL A 586 0.02 -40.58 -13.06
CA VAL A 586 0.22 -39.91 -14.36
C VAL A 586 -0.51 -40.67 -15.47
N ASN A 587 -0.33 -41.99 -15.55
CA ASN A 587 -0.96 -42.84 -16.56
C ASN A 587 -2.50 -42.80 -16.46
N VAL A 588 -3.05 -42.82 -15.25
CA VAL A 588 -4.50 -42.74 -15.03
C VAL A 588 -5.05 -41.38 -15.46
N LYS A 589 -4.33 -40.29 -15.17
CA LYS A 589 -4.75 -38.92 -15.53
C LYS A 589 -4.71 -38.71 -17.04
N ILE A 590 -3.62 -39.07 -17.71
CA ILE A 590 -3.49 -38.98 -19.18
C ILE A 590 -4.54 -39.84 -19.88
N LYS A 591 -4.76 -41.08 -19.42
CA LYS A 591 -5.80 -41.96 -19.99
C LYS A 591 -7.22 -41.37 -19.92
N LYS A 592 -7.49 -40.52 -18.91
CA LYS A 592 -8.78 -39.83 -18.73
C LYS A 592 -8.80 -38.43 -19.34
N ALA A 593 -7.70 -37.97 -19.92
CA ALA A 593 -7.63 -36.63 -20.50
C ALA A 593 -8.51 -36.52 -21.74
N HIS A 594 -9.02 -35.32 -21.97
CA HIS A 594 -9.77 -35.00 -23.16
C HIS A 594 -8.83 -34.98 -24.38
N CYS A 595 -8.93 -35.99 -25.23
CA CYS A 595 -8.16 -36.07 -26.48
C CYS A 595 -9.06 -36.50 -27.66
N PRO A 596 -9.95 -35.61 -28.14
CA PRO A 596 -10.85 -35.90 -29.26
C PRO A 596 -10.09 -36.15 -30.56
N ARG A 597 -10.56 -37.13 -31.35
CA ARG A 597 -9.95 -37.47 -32.65
C ARG A 597 -10.08 -36.32 -33.64
N LYS A 598 -9.00 -36.02 -34.36
CA LYS A 598 -8.92 -34.99 -35.43
C LYS A 598 -9.25 -33.57 -34.98
N VAL A 599 -9.30 -33.33 -33.68
CA VAL A 599 -9.55 -32.02 -33.09
C VAL A 599 -8.27 -31.57 -32.41
N VAL A 600 -7.74 -30.45 -32.89
CA VAL A 600 -6.48 -29.87 -32.40
C VAL A 600 -6.76 -28.76 -31.39
N GLU A 601 -7.73 -27.91 -31.68
CA GLU A 601 -8.08 -26.77 -30.85
C GLU A 601 -8.68 -27.24 -29.51
N GLY A 602 -8.14 -26.71 -28.41
CA GLY A 602 -8.56 -27.07 -27.05
C GLY A 602 -8.24 -28.50 -26.63
N ASN A 603 -7.26 -29.16 -27.28
CA ASN A 603 -6.83 -30.51 -26.95
C ASN A 603 -5.66 -30.46 -25.94
N PRO A 604 -5.91 -30.71 -24.64
CA PRO A 604 -4.86 -30.60 -23.62
C PRO A 604 -3.68 -31.54 -23.88
N CYS A 605 -3.88 -32.73 -24.46
CA CYS A 605 -2.75 -33.63 -24.72
C CYS A 605 -1.79 -33.03 -25.76
N LEU A 606 -2.31 -32.38 -26.81
CA LEU A 606 -1.48 -31.73 -27.82
C LEU A 606 -0.75 -30.50 -27.25
N GLU A 607 -1.41 -29.72 -26.39
CA GLU A 607 -0.77 -28.58 -25.74
C GLU A 607 0.36 -29.02 -24.78
N TYR A 608 0.19 -30.15 -24.07
CA TYR A 608 1.26 -30.69 -23.23
C TYR A 608 2.43 -31.15 -24.10
N ILE A 609 2.15 -31.72 -25.28
CA ILE A 609 3.20 -32.06 -26.24
C ILE A 609 3.90 -30.80 -26.77
N GLU A 610 3.17 -29.75 -27.13
CA GLU A 610 3.71 -28.49 -27.64
C GLU A 610 4.57 -27.73 -26.63
N TYR A 611 4.08 -27.60 -25.39
CA TYR A 611 4.70 -26.72 -24.39
C TYR A 611 5.62 -27.44 -23.40
N LEU A 612 5.52 -28.76 -23.27
CA LEU A 612 6.39 -29.55 -22.39
C LEU A 612 7.29 -30.49 -23.19
N ILE A 613 6.72 -31.37 -24.01
CA ILE A 613 7.47 -32.48 -24.60
C ILE A 613 8.42 -32.00 -25.70
N PHE A 614 7.95 -31.24 -26.69
CA PHE A 614 8.81 -30.71 -27.74
C PHE A 614 9.92 -29.79 -27.21
N PRO A 615 9.65 -28.85 -26.27
CA PRO A 615 10.72 -28.02 -25.72
C PRO A 615 11.74 -28.80 -24.88
N TRP A 616 11.34 -29.94 -24.30
CA TRP A 616 12.21 -30.78 -23.46
C TRP A 616 13.03 -31.80 -24.26
N PHE A 617 12.38 -32.53 -25.16
CA PHE A 617 12.99 -33.65 -25.91
C PHE A 617 13.35 -33.31 -27.35
N HIS A 618 12.90 -32.16 -27.88
CA HIS A 618 13.07 -31.71 -29.28
C HIS A 618 12.37 -32.57 -30.34
N GLU A 619 11.86 -33.74 -29.98
CA GLU A 619 11.10 -34.65 -30.83
C GLU A 619 9.98 -35.31 -30.03
N PHE A 620 8.99 -35.86 -30.72
CA PHE A 620 7.93 -36.67 -30.12
C PHE A 620 7.83 -38.02 -30.82
N LYS A 621 8.08 -39.11 -30.08
CA LYS A 621 8.06 -40.49 -30.58
C LYS A 621 6.76 -41.17 -30.20
N VAL A 622 6.09 -41.74 -31.20
CA VAL A 622 4.86 -42.53 -31.02
C VAL A 622 5.17 -43.98 -31.37
N GLU A 623 5.26 -44.81 -30.34
CA GLU A 623 5.43 -46.25 -30.46
C GLU A 623 4.07 -46.92 -30.65
N ARG A 624 3.90 -47.66 -31.74
CA ARG A 624 2.64 -48.35 -32.05
C ARG A 624 2.87 -49.56 -32.94
N HIS A 625 2.00 -50.56 -32.80
CA HIS A 625 2.04 -51.76 -33.63
C HIS A 625 2.00 -51.45 -35.13
N ALA A 626 2.63 -52.31 -35.93
CA ALA A 626 2.67 -52.18 -37.40
C ALA A 626 1.26 -52.04 -38.01
N SER A 627 0.26 -52.73 -37.46
CA SER A 627 -1.15 -52.64 -37.89
C SER A 627 -1.77 -51.26 -37.68
N ASN A 628 -1.22 -50.43 -36.79
CA ASN A 628 -1.65 -49.07 -36.50
C ASN A 628 -0.73 -48.01 -37.14
N GLY A 629 0.08 -48.40 -38.12
CA GLY A 629 0.95 -47.50 -38.88
C GLY A 629 2.40 -47.40 -38.40
N GLY A 630 2.85 -48.32 -37.53
CA GLY A 630 4.24 -48.48 -37.10
C GLY A 630 4.81 -47.29 -36.32
N GLU A 631 6.01 -47.42 -35.75
CA GLU A 631 6.68 -46.33 -35.03
C GLU A 631 6.78 -45.06 -35.90
N LYS A 632 6.53 -43.89 -35.29
CA LYS A 632 6.68 -42.61 -35.96
C LYS A 632 7.28 -41.58 -35.03
N THR A 633 8.27 -40.84 -35.54
CA THR A 633 8.88 -39.70 -34.84
C THR A 633 8.46 -38.41 -35.51
N PHE A 634 8.01 -37.44 -34.72
CA PHE A 634 7.69 -36.08 -35.15
C PHE A 634 8.80 -35.15 -34.70
N THR A 635 9.32 -34.34 -35.62
CA THR A 635 10.42 -33.40 -35.35
C THR A 635 9.96 -31.97 -35.13
N SER A 636 8.67 -31.70 -35.38
CA SER A 636 8.03 -30.41 -35.07
C SER A 636 6.57 -30.60 -34.68
N PHE A 637 6.04 -29.65 -33.91
CA PHE A 637 4.62 -29.66 -33.53
C PHE A 637 3.69 -29.47 -34.73
N GLU A 638 4.10 -28.68 -35.74
CA GLU A 638 3.34 -28.50 -36.98
C GLU A 638 3.17 -29.83 -37.75
N GLU A 639 4.22 -30.65 -37.80
CA GLU A 639 4.16 -32.00 -38.39
C GLU A 639 3.13 -32.88 -37.66
N LEU A 640 3.15 -32.86 -36.32
CA LEU A 640 2.19 -33.60 -35.49
C LEU A 640 0.76 -33.10 -35.71
N VAL A 641 0.52 -31.79 -35.69
CA VAL A 641 -0.80 -31.17 -35.89
C VAL A 641 -1.38 -31.54 -37.25
N ASN A 642 -0.58 -31.41 -38.32
CA ASN A 642 -1.00 -31.82 -39.65
C ASN A 642 -1.35 -33.31 -39.68
N TYR A 643 -0.53 -34.15 -39.05
CA TYR A 643 -0.81 -35.57 -38.98
C TYR A 643 -2.09 -35.90 -38.20
N VAL A 644 -2.36 -35.24 -37.07
CA VAL A 644 -3.60 -35.42 -36.29
C VAL A 644 -4.85 -34.98 -37.07
N ARG A 645 -4.76 -33.89 -37.84
CA ARG A 645 -5.89 -33.40 -38.66
C ARG A 645 -6.24 -34.35 -39.81
N PHE A 646 -5.23 -34.90 -40.48
CA PHE A 646 -5.41 -35.63 -41.74
C PHE A 646 -5.37 -37.17 -41.59
N CYS A 647 -4.78 -37.72 -40.52
CA CYS A 647 -4.62 -39.16 -40.30
C CYS A 647 -5.34 -39.66 -39.03
N ASN A 648 -5.78 -40.93 -39.03
CA ASN A 648 -6.42 -41.56 -37.87
C ASN A 648 -5.37 -41.95 -36.82
N LEU A 649 -4.93 -41.03 -35.96
CA LEU A 649 -4.36 -41.42 -34.66
C LEU A 649 -5.49 -42.01 -33.80
N ILE A 650 -5.34 -43.27 -33.40
CA ILE A 650 -6.28 -43.93 -32.49
C ILE A 650 -5.98 -43.40 -31.06
N PRO A 651 -6.98 -42.95 -30.28
CA PRO A 651 -6.79 -42.38 -28.95
C PRO A 651 -6.07 -43.27 -27.93
N ASN A 652 -6.09 -44.59 -28.12
CA ASN A 652 -5.44 -45.55 -27.22
C ASN A 652 -3.90 -45.66 -27.43
N VAL A 653 -3.29 -44.68 -28.08
CA VAL A 653 -1.86 -44.63 -28.46
C VAL A 653 -1.19 -43.32 -28.00
N MET A 654 -1.96 -42.39 -27.45
CA MET A 654 -1.46 -41.27 -26.63
C MET A 654 -1.67 -41.63 -25.16
#